data_AF-A0A968XN96-F1
#
_entry.id   AF-A0A968XN96-F1
#
_cell.length_a   1.000
_cell.length_b   1.000
_cell.length_c   1.000
_cell.angle_alpha   90.00
_cell.angle_beta   90.00
_cell.angle_gamma   90.00
#
_symmetry.space_group_name_H-M   'P 1'
#
loop_
_entity.id
_entity.type
_entity.pdbx_description
1 polymer ?
#
loop_
_entity_poly.entity_id
_entity_poly.type
_entity_poly.pdbx_seq_one_letter_code
_entity_poly.pdbx_strand_id
1 'polypeptide(L)'
;MGVLNLYNELGKAQFERLSAAPAQLQGRFYFDIVTLKPYIGDGTGYREILLNTDPLVIGTNVTAANNVRLYTTAPGTLTLLKGNETATPPVSPTNYANLTTFLESCRVTTSLFFAQVTSVTPAATILGIYQKTDGYLYSQDSTGTEWPIISKEVPTFLTWVQTTTPSNPAASRFRTYFKSDGYLYSIDSSGLERRIGSGGGTGINYDTNPDIESAITGYNAYADAAGVAPVDGTGGSPSISVTRSTSSPLRGIGSALITKPASNCQGNGASYDFTIDPADQGRQLVISFDFQTDTNYVAGDILMYVVDVTNSTVTQLVNYSLPKSDTVASNFTGVFQAASNSLSYRLCWHIATTNANAYTVKFDNVAIGPTTVVYASAITSWETVTVTGSWVSNATYAARRRRIGDSEEYDVTVTCTGVPTAAQLTITLPTGRVIDTAKLSNGTSLQQIVGSGLATDTGTATYLPVSVGYGTTTSVALTLPNVGATYPSAANLTNAVPFAFNTNDLVQVRFKVPIVGFGTNVQVGGYDGRTVAMRANTSSTGAFTAATTIVYSNEISDTHGAYDPITGIWTCPVAGFYDIAGSIFTNSATWAAGNTLSLAIAVNGTAIATGYTFPPASTQGLCAAVRLNGVSLNAGDTVRLQGASSVSVTCSGGIQGNFFSIALTPGRSTLAAGDKITCTASRSAAQSIPNNSATVVIYNADVTDTTGSLNTSTGVYTVPRSGTAIVMASTLWTGSATGSRQIRIHRNTTQVGGAAQDSPGANNFSLVAFAQFSVAVGDTIDVRVFQNSGGALNAAAGGTPADWTRLSIQII
;
A
#
# COMPACT_ATOMS: atom_id res chain seq x y z
N MET A 1 81.24 60.10 -2.21
CA MET A 1 79.93 59.83 -1.54
C MET A 1 78.89 59.14 -2.44
N GLY A 2 79.24 58.60 -3.62
CA GLY A 2 78.32 57.77 -4.43
C GLY A 2 78.62 56.26 -4.43
N VAL A 3 79.82 55.85 -4.00
CA VAL A 3 80.26 54.44 -4.05
C VAL A 3 79.96 53.68 -2.74
N LEU A 4 79.73 54.38 -1.61
CA LEU A 4 79.56 53.76 -0.29
C LEU A 4 78.11 53.31 0.01
N ASN A 5 77.10 53.85 -0.67
CA ASN A 5 75.69 53.46 -0.44
C ASN A 5 75.21 52.31 -1.35
N LEU A 6 75.98 51.90 -2.35
CA LEU A 6 75.69 50.69 -3.13
C LEU A 6 76.17 49.40 -2.42
N TYR A 7 77.12 49.52 -1.47
CA TYR A 7 77.67 48.40 -0.71
C TYR A 7 76.71 47.81 0.33
N ASN A 8 75.71 48.56 0.82
CA ASN A 8 74.77 48.06 1.84
C ASN A 8 73.50 47.42 1.26
N GLU A 9 73.03 47.80 0.07
CA GLU A 9 71.84 47.19 -0.56
C GLU A 9 72.19 45.99 -1.46
N LEU A 10 73.46 45.84 -1.88
CA LEU A 10 73.98 44.66 -2.57
C LEU A 10 74.53 43.59 -1.62
N GLY A 11 74.57 43.86 -0.31
CA GLY A 11 75.02 42.94 0.74
C GLY A 11 74.14 41.69 0.95
N LYS A 12 73.06 41.53 0.19
CA LYS A 12 72.24 40.29 0.13
C LYS A 12 72.49 39.44 -1.11
N ALA A 13 73.25 39.93 -2.10
CA ALA A 13 73.68 39.10 -3.23
C ALA A 13 75.06 38.52 -2.91
N GLN A 14 75.17 37.19 -2.84
CA GLN A 14 76.46 36.51 -2.70
C GLN A 14 77.27 36.74 -4.00
N PHE A 15 78.15 37.74 -4.01
CA PHE A 15 79.13 37.91 -5.09
C PHE A 15 80.31 36.98 -4.84
N GLU A 16 80.58 36.09 -5.78
CA GLU A 16 81.81 35.29 -5.74
C GLU A 16 83.01 36.18 -6.10
N ARG A 17 83.91 36.39 -5.13
CA ARG A 17 85.17 37.09 -5.31
C ARG A 17 86.13 36.24 -6.13
N LEU A 18 86.64 36.77 -7.24
CA LEU A 18 87.49 36.03 -8.15
C LEU A 18 88.75 36.82 -8.48
N SER A 19 89.90 36.14 -8.42
CA SER A 19 91.22 36.67 -8.80
C SER A 19 91.65 36.26 -10.22
N ALA A 20 90.86 35.44 -10.93
CA ALA A 20 90.98 35.06 -12.36
C ALA A 20 89.67 34.40 -12.86
N ALA A 21 89.41 34.38 -14.18
CA ALA A 21 88.15 33.96 -14.81
C ALA A 21 87.71 32.50 -14.48
N PRO A 22 86.59 32.24 -13.76
CA PRO A 22 86.13 30.89 -13.44
C PRO A 22 85.04 30.35 -14.39
N ALA A 23 84.80 29.04 -14.39
CA ALA A 23 83.83 28.33 -15.25
C ALA A 23 82.53 29.11 -15.61
N GLN A 24 82.18 29.08 -16.90
CA GLN A 24 81.12 29.85 -17.56
C GLN A 24 79.71 29.49 -17.08
N LEU A 25 79.28 30.06 -15.95
CA LEU A 25 77.92 29.88 -15.42
C LEU A 25 77.02 31.08 -15.78
N GLN A 26 75.92 30.78 -16.46
CA GLN A 26 74.91 31.75 -16.92
C GLN A 26 74.16 32.36 -15.72
N GLY A 27 73.98 33.68 -15.72
CA GLY A 27 73.14 34.42 -14.77
C GLY A 27 73.79 34.84 -13.45
N ARG A 28 75.06 34.51 -13.20
CA ARG A 28 75.80 34.95 -12.00
C ARG A 28 76.46 36.32 -12.21
N PHE A 29 76.44 37.15 -11.17
CA PHE A 29 77.13 38.43 -11.11
C PHE A 29 78.52 38.26 -10.49
N TYR A 30 79.52 38.81 -11.16
CA TYR A 30 80.91 38.76 -10.76
C TYR A 30 81.45 40.18 -10.59
N PHE A 31 82.40 40.35 -9.69
CA PHE A 31 83.13 41.62 -9.56
C PHE A 31 84.61 41.34 -9.72
N ASP A 32 85.20 41.89 -10.78
CA ASP A 32 86.64 41.78 -11.00
C ASP A 32 87.35 42.74 -10.05
N ILE A 33 88.14 42.18 -9.13
CA ILE A 33 88.86 42.96 -8.13
C ILE A 33 90.09 43.68 -8.70
N VAL A 34 90.58 43.27 -9.88
CA VAL A 34 91.75 43.88 -10.53
C VAL A 34 91.31 45.11 -11.31
N THR A 35 90.27 44.99 -12.14
CA THR A 35 89.74 46.12 -12.93
C THR A 35 88.70 46.94 -12.18
N LEU A 36 88.25 46.47 -11.01
CA LEU A 36 87.21 47.07 -10.15
C LEU A 36 85.87 47.28 -10.88
N LYS A 37 85.53 46.37 -11.80
CA LYS A 37 84.34 46.46 -12.64
C LYS A 37 83.40 45.27 -12.41
N PRO A 38 82.07 45.49 -12.37
CA PRO A 38 81.10 44.42 -12.30
C PRO A 38 80.86 43.78 -13.67
N TYR A 39 80.65 42.47 -13.67
CA TYR A 39 80.36 41.65 -14.84
C TYR A 39 79.17 40.72 -14.59
N ILE A 40 78.52 40.25 -15.65
CA ILE A 40 77.54 39.15 -15.61
C ILE A 40 77.94 38.05 -16.59
N GLY A 41 77.80 36.79 -16.19
CA GLY A 41 78.01 35.63 -17.05
C GLY A 41 76.79 35.29 -17.89
N ASP A 42 76.94 35.07 -19.19
CA ASP A 42 75.83 34.72 -20.10
C ASP A 42 75.81 33.24 -20.52
N GLY A 43 76.71 32.43 -19.96
CA GLY A 43 76.88 31.01 -20.30
C GLY A 43 77.88 30.76 -21.44
N THR A 44 78.32 31.81 -22.15
CA THR A 44 79.33 31.72 -23.23
C THR A 44 80.53 32.66 -23.01
N GLY A 45 80.39 33.66 -22.14
CA GLY A 45 81.44 34.58 -21.71
C GLY A 45 80.96 35.52 -20.60
N TYR A 46 81.70 36.61 -20.37
CA TYR A 46 81.33 37.67 -19.41
C TYR A 46 81.06 38.98 -20.13
N ARG A 47 80.08 39.74 -19.63
CA ARG A 47 79.76 41.09 -20.12
C ARG A 47 79.94 42.10 -18.99
N GLU A 48 80.66 43.18 -19.28
CA GLU A 48 80.86 44.28 -18.33
C GLU A 48 79.55 45.04 -18.14
N ILE A 49 79.26 45.40 -16.89
CA ILE A 49 78.14 46.27 -16.54
C ILE A 49 78.68 47.69 -16.47
N LEU A 50 78.28 48.53 -17.42
CA LEU A 50 78.77 49.91 -17.54
C LEU A 50 77.80 50.88 -16.85
N LEU A 51 78.32 51.62 -15.88
CA LEU A 51 77.60 52.69 -15.18
C LEU A 51 77.99 54.04 -15.82
N ASN A 52 77.10 54.64 -16.62
CA ASN A 52 77.23 56.05 -16.97
C ASN A 52 75.83 56.68 -17.00
N THR A 53 75.72 57.89 -16.44
CA THR A 53 74.47 58.61 -16.10
C THR A 53 73.38 58.46 -17.17
N ASP A 54 72.36 57.65 -16.84
CA ASP A 54 71.18 57.26 -17.62
C ASP A 54 71.34 57.14 -19.15
N PRO A 55 71.22 55.93 -19.75
CA PRO A 55 70.77 54.64 -19.17
C PRO A 55 71.91 53.67 -18.78
N LEU A 56 71.67 52.79 -17.80
CA LEU A 56 72.50 51.61 -17.50
C LEU A 56 72.67 50.74 -18.76
N VAL A 57 73.92 50.43 -19.14
CA VAL A 57 74.24 49.68 -20.36
C VAL A 57 74.85 48.33 -20.02
N ILE A 58 74.27 47.24 -20.56
CA ILE A 58 74.86 45.90 -20.52
C ILE A 58 75.34 45.56 -21.93
N GLY A 59 76.66 45.40 -22.13
CA GLY A 59 77.21 45.23 -23.48
C GLY A 59 78.72 45.02 -23.57
N THR A 60 79.19 44.79 -24.80
CA THR A 60 80.61 44.51 -25.13
C THR A 60 81.24 45.74 -25.81
N ASN A 61 81.18 46.87 -25.11
CA ASN A 61 81.88 48.15 -25.27
C ASN A 61 82.49 48.66 -26.60
N VAL A 62 82.08 48.22 -27.80
CA VAL A 62 82.58 48.80 -29.07
C VAL A 62 81.56 48.93 -30.20
N THR A 63 80.35 48.38 -30.10
CA THR A 63 79.30 48.63 -31.11
C THR A 63 77.94 48.74 -30.46
N ALA A 64 77.32 49.90 -30.60
CA ALA A 64 76.13 50.27 -29.84
C ALA A 64 74.88 49.41 -30.14
N ALA A 65 74.86 48.63 -31.23
CA ALA A 65 73.77 47.74 -31.64
C ALA A 65 73.61 46.46 -30.78
N ASN A 66 74.65 46.07 -30.03
CA ASN A 66 74.65 44.84 -29.21
C ASN A 66 74.48 45.13 -27.71
N ASN A 67 74.19 46.37 -27.36
CA ASN A 67 74.01 46.81 -25.99
C ASN A 67 72.53 46.77 -25.60
N VAL A 68 72.24 46.41 -24.35
CA VAL A 68 70.89 46.54 -23.78
C VAL A 68 70.88 47.78 -22.89
N ARG A 69 69.93 48.70 -23.12
CA ARG A 69 69.77 49.96 -22.38
C ARG A 69 68.47 49.97 -21.58
N LEU A 70 68.52 50.48 -20.36
CA LEU A 70 67.37 50.65 -19.46
C LEU A 70 66.83 52.09 -19.54
N TYR A 71 65.67 52.34 -20.15
CA TYR A 71 65.15 53.69 -20.44
C TYR A 71 63.81 53.97 -19.75
N THR A 72 63.58 55.20 -19.25
CA THR A 72 62.27 55.60 -18.72
C THR A 72 61.47 56.34 -19.80
N THR A 73 60.54 55.66 -20.47
CA THR A 73 59.75 56.27 -21.56
C THR A 73 58.43 56.93 -21.10
N ALA A 74 58.06 56.78 -19.81
CA ALA A 74 56.98 57.50 -19.12
C ALA A 74 57.21 57.44 -17.58
N PRO A 75 56.59 58.32 -16.77
CA PRO A 75 56.73 58.28 -15.31
C PRO A 75 56.28 56.91 -14.76
N GLY A 76 57.22 56.17 -14.16
CA GLY A 76 56.96 54.87 -13.52
C GLY A 76 57.16 53.64 -14.40
N THR A 77 57.56 53.77 -15.67
CA THR A 77 57.80 52.61 -16.57
C THR A 77 59.23 52.58 -17.07
N LEU A 78 59.90 51.45 -16.82
CA LEU A 78 61.27 51.13 -17.24
C LEU A 78 61.21 50.22 -18.47
N THR A 79 61.76 50.64 -19.60
CA THR A 79 61.74 49.91 -20.89
C THR A 79 63.16 49.48 -21.27
N LEU A 80 63.34 48.23 -21.67
CA LEU A 80 64.62 47.71 -22.15
C LEU A 80 64.70 47.85 -23.68
N LEU A 81 65.67 48.60 -24.18
CA LEU A 81 65.90 48.82 -25.62
C LEU A 81 67.13 48.04 -26.08
N LYS A 82 67.07 47.42 -27.26
CA LYS A 82 68.25 46.81 -27.89
C LYS A 82 68.91 47.85 -28.77
N GLY A 83 70.19 48.08 -28.57
CA GLY A 83 71.01 48.77 -29.54
C GLY A 83 70.83 50.30 -29.60
N ASN A 84 70.63 50.81 -30.82
CA ASN A 84 70.43 52.22 -31.17
C ASN A 84 68.97 52.57 -31.49
N GLU A 85 68.02 51.77 -31.01
CA GLU A 85 66.59 52.08 -31.18
C GLU A 85 66.28 53.47 -30.59
N THR A 86 65.80 54.39 -31.43
CA THR A 86 65.32 55.71 -31.02
C THR A 86 64.03 55.57 -30.22
N ALA A 87 63.81 56.42 -29.21
CA ALA A 87 62.65 56.44 -28.33
C ALA A 87 61.34 56.92 -29.02
N THR A 88 61.01 56.32 -30.16
CA THR A 88 59.72 56.42 -30.84
C THR A 88 59.29 54.99 -31.18
N PRO A 89 58.04 54.57 -30.89
CA PRO A 89 57.67 53.16 -30.83
C PRO A 89 57.72 52.52 -32.22
N PRO A 90 58.67 51.60 -32.53
CA PRO A 90 58.67 50.89 -33.79
C PRO A 90 57.94 49.56 -33.61
N VAL A 91 56.94 49.41 -34.46
CA VAL A 91 56.10 48.26 -34.72
C VAL A 91 56.97 47.05 -35.13
N SER A 92 57.12 46.04 -34.26
CA SER A 92 57.19 44.62 -34.63
C SER A 92 57.21 43.71 -33.38
N PRO A 93 56.32 42.71 -33.24
CA PRO A 93 56.09 41.99 -31.96
C PRO A 93 57.11 40.90 -31.61
N THR A 94 58.20 40.75 -32.36
CA THR A 94 59.06 39.55 -32.29
C THR A 94 60.23 39.63 -31.29
N ASN A 95 60.45 40.76 -30.61
CA ASN A 95 61.60 40.95 -29.70
C ASN A 95 61.24 41.08 -28.20
N TYR A 96 60.00 40.83 -27.79
CA TYR A 96 59.58 40.86 -26.37
C TYR A 96 59.62 39.50 -25.63
N ALA A 97 59.89 38.38 -26.32
CA ALA A 97 59.75 37.04 -25.72
C ALA A 97 60.80 36.66 -24.65
N ASN A 98 61.99 37.27 -24.67
CA ASN A 98 63.09 36.91 -23.76
C ASN A 98 63.18 37.83 -22.52
N LEU A 99 62.38 38.88 -22.49
CA LEU A 99 62.36 39.86 -21.40
C LEU A 99 61.24 39.57 -20.38
N THR A 100 60.09 39.09 -20.87
CA THR A 100 58.99 38.57 -20.06
C THR A 100 59.43 37.35 -19.25
N THR A 101 60.17 36.42 -19.85
CA THR A 101 60.70 35.22 -19.18
C THR A 101 61.71 35.52 -18.06
N PHE A 102 62.52 36.57 -18.21
CA PHE A 102 63.47 37.00 -17.16
C PHE A 102 62.77 37.68 -15.97
N LEU A 103 61.78 38.55 -16.23
CA LEU A 103 60.98 39.21 -15.19
C LEU A 103 60.00 38.27 -14.46
N GLU A 104 59.57 37.18 -15.10
CA GLU A 104 58.79 36.09 -14.49
C GLU A 104 59.61 35.26 -13.49
N SER A 105 60.92 35.12 -13.70
CA SER A 105 61.79 34.33 -12.81
C SER A 105 62.15 35.01 -11.47
N CYS A 106 61.98 36.33 -11.35
CA CYS A 106 62.33 37.13 -10.17
C CYS A 106 61.13 37.56 -9.30
N ARG A 107 59.90 37.16 -9.64
CA ARG A 107 58.72 37.35 -8.77
C ARG A 107 58.54 36.15 -7.85
N VAL A 108 59.14 36.18 -6.66
CA VAL A 108 58.56 35.42 -5.54
C VAL A 108 57.38 36.23 -5.02
N THR A 109 56.25 36.10 -5.71
CA THR A 109 54.94 36.48 -5.19
C THR A 109 54.03 35.28 -5.36
N THR A 110 53.56 34.76 -4.23
CA THR A 110 52.39 33.90 -4.15
C THR A 110 51.25 34.47 -4.99
N SER A 111 50.98 33.89 -6.16
CA SER A 111 49.69 33.84 -6.89
C SER A 111 49.94 33.36 -8.32
N LEU A 112 49.35 32.21 -8.70
CA LEU A 112 49.29 31.73 -10.08
C LEU A 112 48.50 32.74 -10.92
N PHE A 113 49.17 33.52 -11.77
CA PHE A 113 48.52 34.30 -12.83
C PHE A 113 48.71 33.56 -14.15
N PHE A 114 47.61 33.05 -14.72
CA PHE A 114 47.59 32.45 -16.06
C PHE A 114 47.64 33.57 -17.10
N ALA A 115 48.64 33.56 -18.00
CA ALA A 115 48.67 34.50 -19.12
C ALA A 115 47.55 34.17 -20.12
N GLN A 116 46.94 35.21 -20.70
CA GLN A 116 45.99 35.07 -21.80
C GLN A 116 46.76 34.81 -23.10
N VAL A 117 46.68 33.59 -23.65
CA VAL A 117 47.48 33.15 -24.81
C VAL A 117 46.56 32.53 -25.85
N THR A 118 46.73 32.91 -27.12
CA THR A 118 45.90 32.42 -28.24
C THR A 118 46.21 30.98 -28.66
N SER A 119 47.42 30.49 -28.38
CA SER A 119 47.84 29.08 -28.54
C SER A 119 49.18 28.84 -27.85
N VAL A 120 49.34 27.71 -27.16
CA VAL A 120 50.66 27.21 -26.72
C VAL A 120 50.99 25.96 -27.56
N THR A 121 52.25 25.59 -27.70
CA THR A 121 52.63 24.25 -28.18
C THR A 121 53.48 23.63 -27.09
N PRO A 122 52.91 22.79 -26.20
CA PRO A 122 53.65 22.32 -25.04
C PRO A 122 54.75 21.34 -25.47
N ALA A 123 55.95 21.46 -24.88
CA ALA A 123 56.93 20.38 -24.93
C ALA A 123 56.35 19.12 -24.28
N ALA A 124 56.62 17.95 -24.87
CA ALA A 124 55.83 16.70 -24.86
C ALA A 124 55.42 16.06 -23.51
N THR A 125 55.58 16.70 -22.35
CA THR A 125 55.29 16.14 -21.02
C THR A 125 54.61 17.08 -20.03
N ILE A 126 54.15 18.27 -20.44
CA ILE A 126 53.41 19.19 -19.55
C ILE A 126 52.05 19.53 -20.17
N LEU A 127 50.97 19.26 -19.44
CA LEU A 127 49.62 19.72 -19.78
C LEU A 127 49.60 21.25 -19.63
N GLY A 128 49.52 21.99 -20.74
CA GLY A 128 49.45 23.45 -20.70
C GLY A 128 48.04 23.89 -20.28
N ILE A 129 47.91 24.68 -19.22
CA ILE A 129 46.65 25.37 -18.87
C ILE A 129 46.83 26.85 -19.21
N TYR A 130 45.99 27.39 -20.08
CA TYR A 130 46.06 28.78 -20.53
C TYR A 130 44.66 29.36 -20.75
N GLN A 131 44.56 30.69 -20.66
CA GLN A 131 43.30 31.40 -20.90
C GLN A 131 43.27 31.94 -22.32
N LYS A 132 42.18 31.73 -23.07
CA LYS A 132 42.03 32.32 -24.41
C LYS A 132 41.39 33.70 -24.38
N THR A 133 41.37 34.39 -25.51
CA THR A 133 40.73 35.70 -25.71
C THR A 133 39.21 35.69 -25.47
N ASP A 134 38.59 34.51 -25.51
CA ASP A 134 37.19 34.29 -25.12
C ASP A 134 36.96 34.32 -23.59
N GLY A 135 38.04 34.34 -22.80
CA GLY A 135 38.01 34.42 -21.34
C GLY A 135 37.94 33.07 -20.61
N TYR A 136 37.94 31.93 -21.32
CA TYR A 136 37.90 30.58 -20.74
C TYR A 136 39.30 30.01 -20.52
N LEU A 137 39.46 29.15 -19.50
CA LEU A 137 40.68 28.35 -19.31
C LEU A 137 40.58 27.06 -20.12
N TYR A 138 41.63 26.74 -20.88
CA TYR A 138 41.76 25.53 -21.68
C TYR A 138 42.94 24.69 -21.19
N SER A 139 42.79 23.37 -21.24
CA SER A 139 43.91 22.42 -21.20
C SER A 139 44.22 22.01 -22.62
N GLN A 140 45.50 21.86 -22.94
CA GLN A 140 45.93 21.34 -24.23
C GLN A 140 46.91 20.20 -24.04
N ASP A 141 46.68 19.13 -24.77
CA ASP A 141 47.60 18.00 -24.82
C ASP A 141 48.78 18.25 -25.78
N SER A 142 49.75 17.34 -25.78
CA SER A 142 50.95 17.41 -26.62
C SER A 142 50.68 17.29 -28.12
N THR A 143 49.44 16.98 -28.53
CA THR A 143 49.02 16.90 -29.94
C THR A 143 48.34 18.19 -30.42
N GLY A 144 48.16 19.16 -29.53
CA GLY A 144 47.51 20.43 -29.81
C GLY A 144 45.99 20.40 -29.64
N THR A 145 45.43 19.30 -29.16
CA THR A 145 43.99 19.17 -28.91
C THR A 145 43.62 19.88 -27.62
N GLU A 146 42.61 20.75 -27.67
CA GLU A 146 42.25 21.65 -26.58
C GLU A 146 40.90 21.27 -25.95
N TRP A 147 40.84 21.30 -24.62
CA TRP A 147 39.64 21.05 -23.83
C TRP A 147 39.36 22.21 -22.88
N PRO A 148 38.18 22.85 -22.94
CA PRO A 148 37.81 23.88 -21.98
C PRO A 148 37.68 23.28 -20.57
N ILE A 149 38.26 23.93 -19.56
CA ILE A 149 38.28 23.46 -18.18
C ILE A 149 37.20 24.18 -17.34
N ILE A 150 37.12 25.53 -17.37
CA ILE A 150 36.13 26.34 -16.60
C ILE A 150 35.81 27.69 -17.32
N SER A 151 34.57 28.20 -17.17
CA SER A 151 34.08 29.50 -17.66
C SER A 151 34.47 30.71 -16.79
N LYS A 152 34.55 31.90 -17.42
CA LYS A 152 34.99 33.19 -16.84
C LYS A 152 34.22 33.67 -15.60
N GLU A 153 33.00 33.21 -15.41
CA GLU A 153 32.24 33.40 -14.17
C GLU A 153 32.06 32.02 -13.57
N VAL A 154 32.26 31.87 -12.25
CA VAL A 154 31.71 30.71 -11.53
C VAL A 154 30.22 30.93 -11.59
N PRO A 155 29.47 30.30 -12.50
CA PRO A 155 28.05 30.54 -12.51
C PRO A 155 27.53 29.79 -11.28
N THR A 156 26.45 30.27 -10.68
CA THR A 156 25.70 29.50 -9.68
C THR A 156 25.06 28.23 -10.29
N PHE A 157 25.35 27.92 -11.55
CA PHE A 157 24.87 26.81 -12.35
C PHE A 157 25.93 26.33 -13.35
N LEU A 158 25.90 25.05 -13.72
CA LEU A 158 26.74 24.49 -14.78
C LEU A 158 25.92 24.36 -16.06
N THR A 159 26.36 24.99 -17.15
CA THR A 159 25.68 24.92 -18.45
C THR A 159 26.14 23.68 -19.22
N TRP A 160 25.19 22.81 -19.59
CA TRP A 160 25.44 21.59 -20.34
C TRP A 160 24.74 21.63 -21.71
N VAL A 161 25.34 21.03 -22.72
CA VAL A 161 24.72 20.87 -24.04
C VAL A 161 23.88 19.59 -24.05
N GLN A 162 22.63 19.67 -24.51
CA GLN A 162 21.80 18.49 -24.75
C GLN A 162 22.31 17.75 -26.01
N THR A 163 22.47 16.44 -25.91
CA THR A 163 23.01 15.59 -26.98
C THR A 163 22.28 14.26 -27.07
N THR A 164 22.50 13.50 -28.14
CA THR A 164 22.07 12.09 -28.23
C THR A 164 23.03 11.20 -27.44
N THR A 165 22.72 9.92 -27.27
CA THR A 165 23.62 8.98 -26.56
C THR A 165 25.03 9.03 -27.16
N PRO A 166 26.05 9.48 -26.40
CA PRO A 166 27.42 9.54 -26.86
C PRO A 166 28.00 8.12 -26.93
N SER A 167 29.12 7.98 -27.64
CA SER A 167 29.86 6.71 -27.68
C SER A 167 30.25 6.22 -26.28
N ASN A 168 30.48 4.91 -26.15
CA ASN A 168 30.89 4.32 -24.89
C ASN A 168 32.21 4.94 -24.40
N PRO A 169 32.32 5.31 -23.11
CA PRO A 169 33.57 5.76 -22.52
C PRO A 169 34.61 4.63 -22.46
N ALA A 170 35.89 5.00 -22.37
CA ALA A 170 36.98 4.04 -22.15
C ALA A 170 36.76 3.22 -20.86
N ALA A 171 37.35 2.01 -20.81
CA ALA A 171 37.23 1.08 -19.68
C ALA A 171 37.40 1.78 -18.32
N SER A 172 36.53 1.42 -17.36
CA SER A 172 36.51 1.96 -16.00
C SER A 172 36.16 3.45 -15.88
N ARG A 173 35.54 4.04 -16.90
CA ARG A 173 35.01 5.42 -16.85
C ARG A 173 33.50 5.46 -17.05
N PHE A 174 32.90 6.53 -16.54
CA PHE A 174 31.52 6.91 -16.80
C PHE A 174 31.49 8.29 -17.48
N ARG A 175 30.46 8.53 -18.31
CA ARG A 175 30.14 9.86 -18.85
C ARG A 175 28.77 10.29 -18.34
N THR A 176 28.60 11.56 -17.98
CA THR A 176 27.29 12.15 -17.67
C THR A 176 26.92 13.20 -18.73
N TYR A 177 25.66 13.21 -19.17
CA TYR A 177 25.20 14.10 -20.24
C TYR A 177 23.69 14.32 -20.17
N PHE A 178 23.21 15.41 -20.75
CA PHE A 178 21.78 15.69 -20.88
C PHE A 178 21.28 15.28 -22.26
N LYS A 179 20.07 14.73 -22.34
CA LYS A 179 19.36 14.50 -23.60
C LYS A 179 18.35 15.61 -23.88
N SER A 180 17.77 15.62 -25.08
CA SER A 180 16.72 16.57 -25.47
C SER A 180 15.44 16.46 -24.64
N ASP A 181 15.30 15.38 -23.86
CA ASP A 181 14.22 15.17 -22.89
C ASP A 181 14.40 15.97 -21.58
N GLY A 182 15.52 16.69 -21.43
CA GLY A 182 15.78 17.52 -20.27
C GLY A 182 16.31 16.77 -19.04
N TYR A 183 16.58 15.47 -19.15
CA TYR A 183 17.09 14.67 -18.03
C TYR A 183 18.60 14.42 -18.14
N LEU A 184 19.24 14.22 -16.97
CA LEU A 184 20.63 13.83 -16.85
C LEU A 184 20.76 12.32 -16.99
N TYR A 185 21.74 11.84 -17.75
CA TYR A 185 22.07 10.44 -17.95
C TYR A 185 23.52 10.17 -17.58
N SER A 186 23.82 8.91 -17.27
CA SER A 186 25.16 8.34 -17.21
C SER A 186 25.27 7.17 -18.16
N ILE A 187 26.44 6.95 -18.75
CA ILE A 187 26.76 5.74 -19.51
C ILE A 187 28.08 5.17 -19.00
N ASP A 188 28.13 3.86 -18.80
CA ASP A 188 29.35 3.16 -18.37
C ASP A 188 30.20 2.68 -19.55
N SER A 189 31.39 2.16 -19.27
CA SER A 189 32.31 1.70 -20.32
C SER A 189 31.82 0.49 -21.11
N SER A 190 30.77 -0.20 -20.65
CA SER A 190 30.10 -1.28 -21.38
C SER A 190 28.99 -0.78 -22.31
N GLY A 191 28.65 0.52 -22.24
CA GLY A 191 27.58 1.14 -23.01
C GLY A 191 26.23 1.09 -22.33
N LEU A 192 26.16 0.71 -21.05
CA LEU A 192 24.92 0.71 -20.30
C LEU A 192 24.57 2.14 -19.87
N GLU A 193 23.50 2.68 -20.45
CA GLU A 193 22.99 4.01 -20.18
C GLU A 193 21.94 4.00 -19.05
N ARG A 194 22.01 4.95 -18.13
CA ARG A 194 21.09 5.13 -16.99
C ARG A 194 20.76 6.59 -16.78
N ARG A 195 19.48 6.93 -16.66
CA ARG A 195 19.03 8.26 -16.22
C ARG A 195 19.43 8.47 -14.75
N ILE A 196 19.96 9.64 -14.43
CA ILE A 196 20.31 10.09 -13.07
C ILE A 196 19.21 11.04 -12.57
N GLY A 197 18.80 10.87 -11.31
CA GLY A 197 17.83 11.76 -10.67
C GLY A 197 16.36 11.39 -10.93
N SER A 198 16.07 10.17 -11.39
CA SER A 198 14.69 9.65 -11.51
C SER A 198 14.09 9.21 -10.16
N GLY A 199 14.67 9.61 -9.03
CA GLY A 199 14.19 9.27 -7.69
C GLY A 199 12.96 10.09 -7.30
N GLY A 200 11.84 9.85 -7.97
CA GLY A 200 10.52 10.33 -7.56
C GLY A 200 9.64 9.14 -7.19
N GLY A 201 9.35 8.98 -5.89
CA GLY A 201 8.40 8.01 -5.37
C GLY A 201 9.04 6.70 -4.93
N THR A 202 8.98 6.42 -3.63
CA THR A 202 9.25 5.12 -3.01
C THR A 202 8.24 4.06 -3.48
N GLY A 203 8.37 3.60 -4.71
CA GLY A 203 7.55 2.55 -5.33
C GLY A 203 7.95 2.31 -6.79
N ILE A 204 7.84 1.07 -7.25
CA ILE A 204 8.00 0.74 -8.68
C ILE A 204 6.76 1.26 -9.43
N ASN A 205 6.97 2.00 -10.52
CA ASN A 205 5.92 2.37 -11.47
C ASN A 205 6.29 1.85 -12.86
N TYR A 206 5.43 1.03 -13.45
CA TYR A 206 5.58 0.43 -14.77
C TYR A 206 5.11 1.33 -15.91
N ASP A 207 4.53 2.49 -15.60
CA ASP A 207 4.34 3.58 -16.56
C ASP A 207 5.60 4.46 -16.61
N THR A 208 6.22 4.55 -17.79
CA THR A 208 7.42 5.36 -18.05
C THR A 208 7.13 6.82 -18.39
N ASN A 209 5.86 7.18 -18.64
CA ASN A 209 5.39 8.53 -18.91
C ASN A 209 4.16 8.87 -18.04
N PRO A 210 4.27 8.73 -16.70
CA PRO A 210 3.10 8.75 -15.82
C PRO A 210 2.46 10.13 -15.67
N ASP A 211 3.26 11.19 -15.81
CA ASP A 211 2.90 12.60 -15.57
C ASP A 211 2.65 13.38 -16.88
N ILE A 212 2.88 12.75 -18.05
CA ILE A 212 2.52 13.28 -19.39
C ILE A 212 3.05 14.72 -19.61
N GLU A 213 4.22 15.04 -19.05
CA GLU A 213 4.69 16.42 -18.97
C GLU A 213 5.26 16.94 -20.28
N SER A 214 5.74 16.06 -21.16
CA SER A 214 6.39 16.45 -22.43
C SER A 214 5.58 16.04 -23.66
N ALA A 215 5.04 14.82 -23.68
CA ALA A 215 4.33 14.24 -24.82
C ALA A 215 3.32 13.18 -24.37
N ILE A 216 2.39 12.82 -25.26
CA ILE A 216 1.41 11.74 -25.06
C ILE A 216 1.99 10.33 -25.33
N THR A 217 3.32 10.23 -25.48
CA THR A 217 4.02 9.00 -25.88
C THR A 217 3.62 7.81 -25.02
N GLY A 218 3.30 6.68 -25.68
CA GLY A 218 2.86 5.43 -25.05
C GLY A 218 1.35 5.29 -24.93
N TYR A 219 0.59 6.40 -24.87
CA TYR A 219 -0.87 6.38 -24.82
C TYR A 219 -1.47 6.44 -26.21
N ASN A 220 -2.15 5.36 -26.62
CA ASN A 220 -2.66 5.21 -27.98
C ASN A 220 -4.19 5.06 -27.98
N ALA A 221 -4.86 5.66 -28.96
CA ALA A 221 -6.26 5.39 -29.23
C ALA A 221 -6.40 4.05 -29.98
N TYR A 222 -7.46 3.29 -29.69
CA TYR A 222 -7.80 2.06 -30.41
C TYR A 222 -9.31 1.96 -30.70
N ALA A 223 -9.67 1.10 -31.64
CA ALA A 223 -11.05 0.73 -31.91
C ALA A 223 -11.24 -0.78 -32.13
N ASP A 224 -11.91 -1.40 -31.17
CA ASP A 224 -12.32 -2.81 -31.23
C ASP A 224 -13.76 -2.93 -31.73
N ALA A 225 -14.23 -4.16 -31.92
CA ALA A 225 -15.64 -4.41 -32.19
C ALA A 225 -16.51 -3.84 -31.06
N ALA A 226 -17.68 -3.29 -31.42
CA ALA A 226 -18.60 -2.70 -30.44
C ALA A 226 -18.98 -3.74 -29.36
N GLY A 227 -18.62 -3.43 -28.11
CA GLY A 227 -18.81 -4.30 -26.96
C GLY A 227 -18.58 -3.54 -25.66
N VAL A 228 -18.89 -4.19 -24.53
CA VAL A 228 -18.68 -3.62 -23.18
C VAL A 228 -17.26 -3.88 -22.63
N ALA A 229 -16.50 -4.73 -23.30
CA ALA A 229 -15.11 -5.06 -22.98
C ALA A 229 -14.26 -4.96 -24.26
N PRO A 230 -12.97 -4.58 -24.15
CA PRO A 230 -12.06 -4.61 -25.28
C PRO A 230 -11.82 -6.04 -25.72
N VAL A 231 -11.44 -6.20 -26.99
CA VAL A 231 -10.98 -7.48 -27.56
C VAL A 231 -9.47 -7.62 -27.32
N ASP A 232 -8.69 -6.65 -27.81
CA ASP A 232 -7.23 -6.59 -27.61
C ASP A 232 -6.74 -5.20 -27.19
N GLY A 233 -7.61 -4.18 -27.27
CA GLY A 233 -7.30 -2.82 -26.90
C GLY A 233 -6.25 -2.15 -27.80
N THR A 234 -6.09 -2.59 -29.05
CA THR A 234 -5.07 -2.04 -29.96
C THR A 234 -5.51 -1.96 -31.42
N GLY A 235 -4.87 -1.07 -32.17
CA GLY A 235 -5.15 -0.91 -33.60
C GLY A 235 -6.54 -0.34 -33.91
N GLY A 236 -7.08 -0.72 -35.07
CA GLY A 236 -8.34 -0.17 -35.59
C GLY A 236 -8.23 1.27 -36.10
N SER A 237 -9.39 1.85 -36.43
CA SER A 237 -9.54 3.24 -36.87
C SER A 237 -10.42 4.02 -35.87
N PRO A 238 -9.87 4.44 -34.72
CA PRO A 238 -10.64 5.11 -33.67
C PRO A 238 -11.26 6.41 -34.14
N SER A 239 -12.53 6.61 -33.80
CA SER A 239 -13.26 7.88 -33.94
C SER A 239 -13.03 8.83 -32.77
N ILE A 240 -12.31 8.39 -31.73
CA ILE A 240 -11.91 9.21 -30.57
C ILE A 240 -10.48 9.72 -30.75
N SER A 241 -10.08 10.72 -29.98
CA SER A 241 -8.69 11.15 -29.90
C SER A 241 -8.12 11.00 -28.49
N VAL A 242 -6.83 10.67 -28.41
CA VAL A 242 -6.03 10.66 -27.18
C VAL A 242 -4.88 11.64 -27.38
N THR A 243 -4.88 12.73 -26.62
CA THR A 243 -3.94 13.84 -26.82
C THR A 243 -3.43 14.41 -25.51
N ARG A 244 -2.27 15.07 -25.53
CA ARG A 244 -1.78 15.86 -24.40
C ARG A 244 -2.33 17.28 -24.48
N SER A 245 -2.75 17.85 -23.35
CA SER A 245 -3.09 19.27 -23.21
C SER A 245 -2.27 19.94 -22.12
N THR A 246 -1.86 21.19 -22.37
CA THR A 246 -1.23 22.08 -21.38
C THR A 246 -2.23 23.06 -20.75
N SER A 247 -3.51 22.96 -21.11
CA SER A 247 -4.56 23.88 -20.67
C SER A 247 -5.25 23.35 -19.43
N SER A 248 -5.01 24.02 -18.30
CA SER A 248 -5.50 23.61 -16.97
C SER A 248 -5.23 22.12 -16.70
N PRO A 249 -3.94 21.72 -16.64
CA PRO A 249 -3.58 20.34 -16.34
C PRO A 249 -3.98 19.98 -14.90
N LEU A 250 -4.22 18.70 -14.64
CA LEU A 250 -4.57 18.20 -13.31
C LEU A 250 -3.39 18.38 -12.35
N ARG A 251 -2.17 18.04 -12.80
CA ARG A 251 -0.91 18.37 -12.13
C ARG A 251 0.13 18.83 -13.14
N GLY A 252 1.19 19.46 -12.65
CA GLY A 252 2.34 19.82 -13.49
C GLY A 252 2.00 20.74 -14.67
N ILE A 253 2.58 20.44 -15.83
CA ILE A 253 2.51 21.24 -17.06
C ILE A 253 1.66 20.59 -18.18
N GLY A 254 1.27 19.32 -18.06
CA GLY A 254 0.42 18.64 -19.03
C GLY A 254 -0.44 17.53 -18.45
N SER A 255 -1.56 17.20 -19.11
CA SER A 255 -2.37 16.02 -18.81
C SER A 255 -2.89 15.39 -20.10
N ALA A 256 -3.24 14.11 -20.07
CA ALA A 256 -3.85 13.41 -21.21
C ALA A 256 -5.36 13.65 -21.28
N LEU A 257 -5.90 13.71 -22.49
CA LEU A 257 -7.32 13.89 -22.81
C LEU A 257 -7.78 12.74 -23.70
N ILE A 258 -8.82 12.03 -23.27
CA ILE A 258 -9.64 11.17 -24.11
C ILE A 258 -10.84 11.99 -24.57
N THR A 259 -10.90 12.34 -25.85
CA THR A 259 -12.00 13.12 -26.41
C THR A 259 -12.87 12.25 -27.30
N LYS A 260 -14.13 12.07 -26.89
CA LYS A 260 -15.14 11.32 -27.64
C LYS A 260 -16.06 12.29 -28.39
N PRO A 261 -16.31 12.08 -29.70
CA PRO A 261 -17.24 12.91 -30.46
C PRO A 261 -18.71 12.62 -30.13
N ALA A 262 -19.61 13.42 -30.71
CA ALA A 262 -21.06 13.26 -30.62
C ALA A 262 -21.58 12.12 -31.52
N SER A 263 -21.10 10.90 -31.27
CA SER A 263 -21.52 9.67 -31.92
C SER A 263 -21.34 8.47 -30.99
N ASN A 264 -21.96 7.33 -31.30
CA ASN A 264 -21.67 6.08 -30.59
C ASN A 264 -20.23 5.63 -30.91
N CYS A 265 -19.41 5.49 -29.88
CA CYS A 265 -18.02 5.02 -29.97
C CYS A 265 -17.76 3.80 -29.07
N GLN A 266 -18.81 3.00 -28.80
CA GLN A 266 -18.68 1.75 -28.06
C GLN A 266 -17.66 0.84 -28.75
N GLY A 267 -16.72 0.29 -28.00
CA GLY A 267 -15.60 -0.49 -28.54
C GLY A 267 -14.29 0.30 -28.69
N ASN A 268 -14.33 1.63 -28.68
CA ASN A 268 -13.14 2.47 -28.77
C ASN A 268 -12.53 2.74 -27.39
N GLY A 269 -11.26 3.14 -27.33
CA GLY A 269 -10.65 3.52 -26.07
C GLY A 269 -9.24 4.06 -26.18
N ALA A 270 -8.63 4.35 -25.02
CA ALA A 270 -7.21 4.65 -24.90
C ALA A 270 -6.48 3.44 -24.28
N SER A 271 -5.23 3.23 -24.65
CA SER A 271 -4.41 2.13 -24.17
C SER A 271 -3.00 2.59 -23.79
N TYR A 272 -2.37 1.91 -22.84
CA TYR A 272 -0.96 2.06 -22.49
C TYR A 272 -0.32 0.69 -22.29
N ASP A 273 0.76 0.42 -23.02
CA ASP A 273 1.50 -0.85 -22.94
C ASP A 273 2.59 -0.75 -21.87
N PHE A 274 2.63 -1.74 -20.96
CA PHE A 274 3.61 -1.79 -19.90
C PHE A 274 4.18 -3.21 -19.72
N THR A 275 5.41 -3.27 -19.22
CA THR A 275 6.07 -4.54 -18.87
C THR A 275 6.35 -4.54 -17.38
N ILE A 276 5.95 -5.61 -16.69
CA ILE A 276 6.20 -5.79 -15.25
C ILE A 276 7.53 -6.52 -15.02
N ASP A 277 8.09 -6.38 -13.82
CA ASP A 277 9.27 -7.16 -13.44
C ASP A 277 8.90 -8.63 -13.16
N PRO A 278 9.82 -9.58 -13.41
CA PRO A 278 9.61 -10.99 -13.07
C PRO A 278 9.24 -11.25 -11.60
N ALA A 279 9.64 -10.35 -10.69
CA ALA A 279 9.32 -10.46 -9.27
C ALA A 279 7.82 -10.30 -8.98
N ASP A 280 7.05 -9.66 -9.87
CA ASP A 280 5.63 -9.36 -9.67
C ASP A 280 4.69 -10.26 -10.47
N GLN A 281 5.23 -11.26 -11.18
CA GLN A 281 4.42 -12.33 -11.74
C GLN A 281 3.64 -13.07 -10.65
N GLY A 282 2.37 -13.37 -10.92
CA GLY A 282 1.52 -14.04 -9.93
C GLY A 282 1.25 -13.18 -8.69
N ARG A 283 1.52 -11.86 -8.72
CA ARG A 283 1.16 -10.91 -7.65
C ARG A 283 0.08 -9.94 -8.08
N GLN A 284 -0.58 -9.35 -7.09
CA GLN A 284 -1.54 -8.28 -7.30
C GLN A 284 -0.81 -6.96 -7.54
N LEU A 285 -1.22 -6.25 -8.59
CA LEU A 285 -0.73 -4.92 -8.93
C LEU A 285 -1.85 -3.90 -8.81
N VAL A 286 -1.47 -2.67 -8.47
CA VAL A 286 -2.36 -1.53 -8.31
C VAL A 286 -2.18 -0.60 -9.50
N ILE A 287 -3.30 -0.12 -10.03
CA ILE A 287 -3.36 0.95 -11.01
C ILE A 287 -4.06 2.13 -10.36
N SER A 288 -3.45 3.30 -10.39
CA SER A 288 -4.06 4.55 -9.93
C SER A 288 -3.73 5.70 -10.83
N PHE A 289 -4.64 6.67 -10.94
CA PHE A 289 -4.40 7.92 -11.69
C PHE A 289 -5.37 9.00 -11.22
N ASP A 290 -4.96 10.25 -11.37
CA ASP A 290 -5.84 11.40 -11.17
C ASP A 290 -6.66 11.62 -12.45
N PHE A 291 -7.94 11.97 -12.32
CA PHE A 291 -8.82 12.19 -13.46
C PHE A 291 -9.87 13.27 -13.20
N GLN A 292 -10.41 13.82 -14.29
CA GLN A 292 -11.60 14.68 -14.28
C GLN A 292 -12.43 14.38 -15.53
N THR A 293 -13.75 14.27 -15.38
CA THR A 293 -14.65 13.98 -16.50
C THR A 293 -15.38 15.24 -16.96
N ASP A 294 -15.96 15.22 -18.14
CA ASP A 294 -16.87 16.28 -18.60
C ASP A 294 -18.28 16.12 -17.99
N THR A 295 -19.09 17.18 -18.05
CA THR A 295 -20.51 17.19 -17.62
C THR A 295 -21.35 16.12 -18.33
N ASN A 296 -21.07 15.83 -19.60
CA ASN A 296 -21.81 14.87 -20.42
C ASN A 296 -21.36 13.41 -20.22
N TYR A 297 -20.27 13.19 -19.48
CA TYR A 297 -19.83 11.85 -19.09
C TYR A 297 -20.79 11.25 -18.07
N VAL A 298 -21.15 9.97 -18.25
CA VAL A 298 -21.95 9.20 -17.30
C VAL A 298 -21.08 8.10 -16.69
N ALA A 299 -21.20 7.87 -15.38
CA ALA A 299 -20.46 6.80 -14.71
C ALA A 299 -20.72 5.45 -15.41
N GLY A 300 -19.65 4.72 -15.72
CA GLY A 300 -19.71 3.49 -16.51
C GLY A 300 -19.52 3.68 -18.02
N ASP A 301 -19.48 4.92 -18.53
CA ASP A 301 -19.14 5.19 -19.93
C ASP A 301 -17.74 4.69 -20.28
N ILE A 302 -16.79 4.83 -19.34
CA ILE A 302 -15.45 4.25 -19.45
C ILE A 302 -15.27 3.17 -18.38
N LEU A 303 -14.90 1.97 -18.82
CA LEU A 303 -14.51 0.86 -17.96
C LEU A 303 -13.02 0.55 -18.15
N MET A 304 -12.36 0.20 -17.06
CA MET A 304 -10.95 -0.11 -17.00
C MET A 304 -10.73 -1.60 -17.15
N TYR A 305 -9.83 -1.97 -18.07
CA TYR A 305 -9.40 -3.34 -18.30
C TYR A 305 -7.88 -3.43 -18.38
N VAL A 306 -7.34 -4.61 -18.10
CA VAL A 306 -5.96 -4.99 -18.41
C VAL A 306 -5.98 -6.15 -19.39
N VAL A 307 -5.32 -5.99 -20.52
CA VAL A 307 -5.09 -7.08 -21.49
C VAL A 307 -3.72 -7.68 -21.19
N ASP A 308 -3.69 -8.99 -20.92
CA ASP A 308 -2.45 -9.76 -20.90
C ASP A 308 -2.05 -10.04 -22.35
N VAL A 309 -1.02 -9.35 -22.82
CA VAL A 309 -0.60 -9.40 -24.23
C VAL A 309 -0.04 -10.78 -24.59
N THR A 310 0.65 -11.41 -23.65
CA THR A 310 1.26 -12.74 -23.84
C THR A 310 0.19 -13.82 -23.95
N ASN A 311 -0.78 -13.78 -23.04
CA ASN A 311 -1.82 -14.81 -22.95
C ASN A 311 -3.07 -14.49 -23.79
N SER A 312 -3.16 -13.28 -24.37
CA SER A 312 -4.34 -12.80 -25.10
C SER A 312 -5.63 -12.86 -24.27
N THR A 313 -5.54 -12.54 -22.98
CA THR A 313 -6.68 -12.57 -22.05
C THR A 313 -7.01 -11.17 -21.54
N VAL A 314 -8.28 -10.82 -21.55
CA VAL A 314 -8.78 -9.55 -21.03
C VAL A 314 -9.26 -9.74 -19.59
N THR A 315 -8.71 -8.96 -18.67
CA THR A 315 -9.03 -8.98 -17.25
C THR A 315 -9.64 -7.65 -16.83
N GLN A 316 -10.80 -7.70 -16.18
CA GLN A 316 -11.42 -6.54 -15.57
C GLN A 316 -10.78 -6.23 -14.21
N LEU A 317 -10.58 -4.95 -13.87
CA LEU A 317 -10.07 -4.56 -12.54
C LEU A 317 -11.16 -4.74 -11.46
N VAL A 318 -10.75 -4.97 -10.20
CA VAL A 318 -11.71 -5.11 -9.07
C VAL A 318 -12.49 -3.82 -8.79
N ASN A 319 -11.94 -2.66 -9.14
CA ASN A 319 -12.68 -1.42 -9.38
C ASN A 319 -12.45 -1.05 -10.83
N TYR A 320 -13.46 -1.21 -11.68
CA TYR A 320 -13.31 -1.04 -13.12
C TYR A 320 -14.10 0.13 -13.70
N SER A 321 -15.20 0.55 -13.08
CA SER A 321 -15.98 1.69 -13.58
C SER A 321 -15.33 3.00 -13.20
N LEU A 322 -15.02 3.86 -14.18
CA LEU A 322 -14.56 5.21 -13.92
C LEU A 322 -15.77 6.05 -13.45
N PRO A 323 -15.74 6.64 -12.24
CA PRO A 323 -16.88 7.42 -11.75
C PRO A 323 -16.96 8.78 -12.45
N LYS A 324 -18.13 9.40 -12.40
CA LYS A 324 -18.30 10.78 -12.87
C LYS A 324 -17.65 11.75 -11.87
N SER A 325 -16.81 12.66 -12.36
CA SER A 325 -16.13 13.68 -11.58
C SER A 325 -15.98 14.97 -12.41
N ASP A 326 -17.08 15.68 -12.64
CA ASP A 326 -17.14 16.85 -13.53
C ASP A 326 -16.71 18.17 -12.88
N THR A 327 -16.96 18.31 -11.58
CA THR A 327 -16.74 19.57 -10.86
C THR A 327 -15.34 19.67 -10.22
N VAL A 328 -14.80 18.54 -9.75
CA VAL A 328 -13.51 18.46 -9.06
C VAL A 328 -12.73 17.26 -9.61
N ALA A 329 -11.42 17.36 -9.70
CA ALA A 329 -10.57 16.21 -10.01
C ALA A 329 -10.66 15.16 -8.89
N SER A 330 -10.67 13.89 -9.27
CA SER A 330 -10.71 12.74 -8.35
C SER A 330 -9.56 11.79 -8.64
N ASN A 331 -9.38 10.80 -7.78
CA ASN A 331 -8.42 9.73 -7.97
C ASN A 331 -9.16 8.42 -8.27
N PHE A 332 -8.68 7.68 -9.26
CA PHE A 332 -9.09 6.32 -9.54
C PHE A 332 -8.07 5.36 -8.94
N THR A 333 -8.55 4.27 -8.33
CA THR A 333 -7.69 3.15 -7.90
C THR A 333 -8.39 1.83 -8.23
N GLY A 334 -7.72 1.00 -9.04
CA GLY A 334 -8.13 -0.36 -9.36
C GLY A 334 -6.99 -1.35 -9.14
N VAL A 335 -7.34 -2.63 -9.06
CA VAL A 335 -6.35 -3.71 -8.87
C VAL A 335 -6.63 -4.86 -9.82
N PHE A 336 -5.55 -5.48 -10.28
CA PHE A 336 -5.59 -6.71 -11.05
C PHE A 336 -4.52 -7.69 -10.55
N GLN A 337 -4.73 -8.97 -10.83
CA GLN A 337 -3.79 -10.02 -10.48
C GLN A 337 -2.96 -10.35 -11.73
N ALA A 338 -1.65 -10.09 -11.68
CA ALA A 338 -0.76 -10.48 -12.77
C ALA A 338 -0.70 -12.01 -12.85
N ALA A 339 -0.67 -12.53 -14.08
CA ALA A 339 -0.49 -13.94 -14.36
C ALA A 339 0.92 -14.38 -13.96
N SER A 340 1.07 -15.65 -13.57
CA SER A 340 2.36 -16.22 -13.19
C SER A 340 3.31 -16.47 -14.37
N ASN A 341 2.81 -16.30 -15.60
CA ASN A 341 3.50 -16.64 -16.85
C ASN A 341 3.55 -15.49 -17.88
N SER A 342 3.18 -14.26 -17.50
CA SER A 342 3.22 -13.11 -18.40
C SER A 342 3.95 -11.93 -17.76
N LEU A 343 4.59 -11.12 -18.60
CA LEU A 343 5.28 -9.89 -18.22
C LEU A 343 4.70 -8.67 -18.96
N SER A 344 4.03 -8.90 -20.09
CA SER A 344 3.56 -7.83 -20.98
C SER A 344 2.07 -7.64 -20.82
N TYR A 345 1.69 -6.42 -20.46
CA TYR A 345 0.31 -6.04 -20.19
C TYR A 345 -0.04 -4.73 -20.89
N ARG A 346 -1.34 -4.50 -21.06
CA ARG A 346 -1.88 -3.26 -21.61
C ARG A 346 -3.02 -2.78 -20.74
N LEU A 347 -2.93 -1.55 -20.26
CA LEU A 347 -4.02 -0.87 -19.56
C LEU A 347 -4.95 -0.23 -20.58
N CYS A 348 -6.27 -0.42 -20.44
CA CYS A 348 -7.28 0.11 -21.34
C CYS A 348 -8.32 0.96 -20.61
N TRP A 349 -8.53 2.19 -21.10
CA TRP A 349 -9.71 3.02 -20.83
C TRP A 349 -10.72 2.77 -21.95
N HIS A 350 -11.66 1.84 -21.72
CA HIS A 350 -12.57 1.34 -22.75
C HIS A 350 -13.94 2.02 -22.69
N ILE A 351 -14.44 2.54 -23.82
CA ILE A 351 -15.79 3.10 -23.93
C ILE A 351 -16.79 1.95 -24.05
N ALA A 352 -17.49 1.66 -22.96
CA ALA A 352 -18.35 0.48 -22.84
C ALA A 352 -19.82 0.76 -23.19
N THR A 353 -20.25 2.03 -23.17
CA THR A 353 -21.65 2.41 -23.39
C THR A 353 -21.88 2.93 -24.80
N THR A 354 -23.16 2.96 -25.20
CA THR A 354 -23.60 3.55 -26.47
C THR A 354 -23.93 5.04 -26.35
N ASN A 355 -23.39 5.75 -25.35
CA ASN A 355 -23.66 7.18 -25.12
C ASN A 355 -23.30 7.99 -26.39
N ALA A 356 -24.28 8.67 -26.98
CA ALA A 356 -24.10 9.43 -28.21
C ALA A 356 -23.60 10.87 -27.97
N ASN A 357 -23.56 11.35 -26.73
CA ASN A 357 -23.10 12.70 -26.40
C ASN A 357 -21.57 12.81 -26.51
N ALA A 358 -21.07 13.98 -26.88
CA ALA A 358 -19.64 14.28 -26.82
C ALA A 358 -19.20 14.54 -25.37
N TYR A 359 -18.06 14.00 -24.97
CA TYR A 359 -17.44 14.25 -23.67
C TYR A 359 -15.92 14.16 -23.78
N THR A 360 -15.22 14.74 -22.81
CA THR A 360 -13.77 14.59 -22.66
C THR A 360 -13.46 14.11 -21.24
N VAL A 361 -12.50 13.19 -21.12
CA VAL A 361 -11.97 12.76 -19.82
C VAL A 361 -10.49 13.10 -19.79
N LYS A 362 -10.08 13.86 -18.76
CA LYS A 362 -8.69 14.16 -18.46
C LYS A 362 -8.13 13.13 -17.50
N PHE A 363 -6.89 12.70 -17.69
CA PHE A 363 -6.17 11.87 -16.73
C PHE A 363 -4.68 12.24 -16.65
N ASP A 364 -4.07 11.95 -15.50
CA ASP A 364 -2.71 12.35 -15.14
C ASP A 364 -2.17 11.46 -14.00
N ASN A 365 -0.86 11.49 -13.74
CA ASN A 365 -0.17 10.71 -12.71
C ASN A 365 -0.53 9.22 -12.70
N VAL A 366 -0.41 8.56 -13.85
CA VAL A 366 -0.68 7.14 -13.96
C VAL A 366 0.40 6.35 -13.22
N ALA A 367 -0.02 5.57 -12.24
CA ALA A 367 0.84 4.69 -11.46
C ALA A 367 0.37 3.25 -11.58
N ILE A 368 1.29 2.38 -11.99
CA ILE A 368 1.08 0.95 -12.18
C ILE A 368 2.19 0.23 -11.42
N GLY A 369 1.87 -0.47 -10.34
CA GLY A 369 2.94 -1.10 -9.56
C GLY A 369 2.49 -1.93 -8.36
N PRO A 370 3.44 -2.54 -7.63
CA PRO A 370 3.15 -3.33 -6.45
C PRO A 370 2.50 -2.50 -5.35
N THR A 371 1.57 -3.10 -4.60
CA THR A 371 0.99 -2.45 -3.43
C THR A 371 2.08 -2.19 -2.39
N THR A 372 2.26 -0.94 -1.98
CA THR A 372 3.03 -0.60 -0.78
C THR A 372 2.21 -1.01 0.44
N VAL A 373 2.64 -2.09 1.11
CA VAL A 373 2.04 -2.53 2.37
C VAL A 373 2.47 -1.57 3.48
N VAL A 374 1.57 -0.66 3.86
CA VAL A 374 1.76 0.18 5.04
C VAL A 374 1.34 -0.61 6.28
N TYR A 375 2.32 -1.05 7.06
CA TYR A 375 2.08 -1.62 8.38
C TYR A 375 1.74 -0.48 9.35
N ALA A 376 0.45 -0.30 9.65
CA ALA A 376 0.01 0.57 10.73
C ALA A 376 -0.26 -0.27 11.98
N SER A 377 0.14 0.24 13.15
CA SER A 377 -0.30 -0.35 14.42
C SER A 377 -1.79 -0.08 14.59
N ALA A 378 -2.60 -1.12 14.81
CA ALA A 378 -4.01 -0.94 15.11
C ALA A 378 -4.17 -0.16 16.43
N ILE A 379 -4.65 1.07 16.33
CA ILE A 379 -5.02 1.91 17.48
C ILE A 379 -6.51 2.17 17.40
N THR A 380 -7.25 1.83 18.45
CA THR A 380 -8.69 2.11 18.54
C THR A 380 -8.96 3.41 19.29
N SER A 381 -10.16 3.96 19.12
CA SER A 381 -10.69 4.99 20.01
C SER A 381 -10.85 4.45 21.45
N TRP A 382 -10.94 5.36 22.40
CA TRP A 382 -11.27 5.03 23.79
C TRP A 382 -12.71 4.53 23.90
N GLU A 383 -12.90 3.39 24.54
CA GLU A 383 -14.18 2.75 24.81
C GLU A 383 -14.38 2.63 26.33
N THR A 384 -15.56 2.97 26.84
CA THR A 384 -15.92 2.72 28.25
C THR A 384 -16.03 1.23 28.50
N VAL A 385 -15.45 0.74 29.59
CA VAL A 385 -15.47 -0.68 29.94
C VAL A 385 -15.72 -0.90 31.42
N THR A 386 -16.38 -1.99 31.76
CA THR A 386 -16.54 -2.43 33.14
C THR A 386 -15.29 -3.16 33.60
N VAL A 387 -14.66 -2.68 34.68
CA VAL A 387 -13.60 -3.36 35.41
C VAL A 387 -14.06 -3.59 36.85
N THR A 388 -13.49 -4.61 37.49
CA THR A 388 -13.71 -4.87 38.93
C THR A 388 -12.38 -4.84 39.66
N GLY A 389 -12.39 -4.95 40.98
CA GLY A 389 -11.18 -5.01 41.78
C GLY A 389 -11.39 -5.69 43.12
N SER A 390 -10.33 -5.73 43.93
CA SER A 390 -10.34 -6.40 45.24
C SER A 390 -11.09 -5.62 46.33
N TRP A 391 -11.26 -4.30 46.17
CA TRP A 391 -12.16 -3.53 47.01
C TRP A 391 -13.59 -3.69 46.49
N VAL A 392 -14.35 -4.56 47.14
CA VAL A 392 -15.72 -4.94 46.75
C VAL A 392 -16.79 -4.17 47.52
N SER A 393 -16.44 -3.66 48.72
CA SER A 393 -17.30 -2.80 49.53
C SER A 393 -16.84 -1.36 49.43
N ASN A 394 -17.78 -0.42 49.38
CA ASN A 394 -17.54 1.03 49.44
C ASN A 394 -16.54 1.57 48.40
N ALA A 395 -16.45 0.95 47.22
CA ALA A 395 -15.60 1.39 46.11
C ALA A 395 -16.34 1.22 44.77
N THR A 396 -16.27 2.25 43.92
CA THR A 396 -16.83 2.26 42.55
C THR A 396 -15.71 2.36 41.53
N TYR A 397 -15.77 1.57 40.46
CA TYR A 397 -14.75 1.55 39.40
C TYR A 397 -15.32 2.12 38.11
N ALA A 398 -14.64 3.12 37.55
CA ALA A 398 -14.90 3.66 36.23
C ALA A 398 -13.65 3.46 35.35
N ALA A 399 -13.82 2.87 34.17
CA ALA A 399 -12.69 2.60 33.29
C ALA A 399 -13.02 2.85 31.82
N ARG A 400 -11.99 3.22 31.07
CA ARG A 400 -11.97 3.23 29.61
C ARG A 400 -10.72 2.52 29.11
N ARG A 401 -10.81 1.92 27.93
CA ARG A 401 -9.72 1.19 27.30
C ARG A 401 -9.55 1.56 25.84
N ARG A 402 -8.36 1.33 25.28
CA ARG A 402 -8.11 1.30 23.84
C ARG A 402 -7.05 0.27 23.50
N ARG A 403 -7.12 -0.31 22.31
CA ARG A 403 -6.06 -1.15 21.77
C ARG A 403 -4.95 -0.27 21.19
N ILE A 404 -3.70 -0.68 21.40
CA ILE A 404 -2.50 -0.10 20.81
C ILE A 404 -1.59 -1.26 20.38
N GLY A 405 -1.69 -1.64 19.11
CA GLY A 405 -0.90 -2.74 18.54
C GLY A 405 -1.21 -4.08 19.22
N ASP A 406 -0.21 -4.64 19.90
CA ASP A 406 -0.29 -5.91 20.64
C ASP A 406 -0.72 -5.77 22.11
N SER A 407 -1.01 -4.54 22.53
CA SER A 407 -1.30 -4.18 23.91
C SER A 407 -2.64 -3.46 24.04
N GLU A 408 -3.21 -3.46 25.24
CA GLU A 408 -4.33 -2.59 25.61
C GLU A 408 -3.88 -1.59 26.67
N GLU A 409 -4.32 -0.34 26.50
CA GLU A 409 -4.15 0.73 27.47
C GLU A 409 -5.47 0.97 28.19
N TYR A 410 -5.39 1.12 29.51
CA TYR A 410 -6.50 1.34 30.42
C TYR A 410 -6.30 2.62 31.20
N ASP A 411 -7.40 3.35 31.40
CA ASP A 411 -7.48 4.52 32.27
C ASP A 411 -8.63 4.27 33.26
N VAL A 412 -8.29 4.15 34.55
CA VAL A 412 -9.18 3.65 35.60
C VAL A 412 -9.21 4.64 36.76
N THR A 413 -10.41 4.94 37.23
CA THR A 413 -10.66 5.69 38.47
C THR A 413 -11.44 4.81 39.44
N VAL A 414 -10.91 4.63 40.64
CA VAL A 414 -11.58 3.99 41.78
C VAL A 414 -12.01 5.08 42.74
N THR A 415 -13.30 5.17 43.05
CA THR A 415 -13.86 6.16 43.98
C THR A 415 -14.38 5.47 45.22
N CYS A 416 -13.89 5.87 46.38
CA CYS A 416 -14.34 5.34 47.67
C CYS A 416 -15.63 6.04 48.10
N THR A 417 -16.62 5.28 48.54
CA THR A 417 -17.91 5.78 49.06
C THR A 417 -18.01 5.62 50.58
N GLY A 418 -16.90 5.26 51.22
CA GLY A 418 -16.72 4.90 52.62
C GLY A 418 -15.41 4.10 52.75
N VAL A 419 -15.14 3.50 53.91
CA VAL A 419 -13.91 2.70 54.09
C VAL A 419 -13.98 1.44 53.22
N PRO A 420 -13.06 1.24 52.26
CA PRO A 420 -13.08 0.09 51.37
C PRO A 420 -12.57 -1.19 52.06
N THR A 421 -12.74 -2.33 51.39
CA THR A 421 -12.32 -3.64 51.91
C THR A 421 -10.84 -3.66 52.31
N ALA A 422 -10.51 -4.25 53.46
CA ALA A 422 -9.14 -4.33 54.00
C ALA A 422 -8.26 -5.36 53.24
N ALA A 423 -8.03 -5.11 51.95
CA ALA A 423 -7.19 -5.89 51.05
C ALA A 423 -6.28 -4.97 50.23
N GLN A 424 -5.21 -5.52 49.66
CA GLN A 424 -4.45 -4.81 48.62
C GLN A 424 -5.36 -4.50 47.44
N LEU A 425 -5.34 -3.27 46.94
CA LEU A 425 -6.10 -2.88 45.76
C LEU A 425 -5.50 -3.53 44.50
N THR A 426 -6.33 -4.31 43.82
CA THR A 426 -6.07 -4.88 42.49
C THR A 426 -7.17 -4.47 41.54
N ILE A 427 -6.85 -4.31 40.25
CA ILE A 427 -7.83 -4.07 39.19
C ILE A 427 -7.84 -5.31 38.28
N THR A 428 -9.01 -5.92 38.16
CA THR A 428 -9.27 -7.07 37.29
C THR A 428 -9.65 -6.58 35.90
N LEU A 429 -8.95 -7.10 34.90
CA LEU A 429 -9.20 -6.80 33.50
C LEU A 429 -10.58 -7.34 33.05
N PRO A 430 -11.20 -6.74 32.02
CA PRO A 430 -12.45 -7.25 31.46
C PRO A 430 -12.36 -8.71 31.02
N THR A 431 -13.47 -9.44 31.07
CA THR A 431 -13.53 -10.86 30.70
C THR A 431 -12.98 -11.10 29.29
N GLY A 432 -12.09 -12.09 29.15
CA GLY A 432 -11.43 -12.39 27.87
C GLY A 432 -10.21 -11.51 27.55
N ARG A 433 -9.68 -10.78 28.53
CA ARG A 433 -8.38 -10.11 28.43
C ARG A 433 -7.37 -10.78 29.34
N VAL A 434 -6.39 -11.44 28.71
CA VAL A 434 -5.32 -12.18 29.37
C VAL A 434 -3.99 -11.49 29.05
N ILE A 435 -3.26 -11.10 30.09
CA ILE A 435 -1.94 -10.48 29.97
C ILE A 435 -0.96 -11.52 29.41
N ASP A 436 -0.29 -11.17 28.32
CA ASP A 436 0.78 -11.97 27.74
C ASP A 436 2.06 -11.82 28.56
N THR A 437 2.28 -12.76 29.48
CA THR A 437 3.41 -12.74 30.40
C THR A 437 4.76 -12.95 29.72
N ALA A 438 4.78 -13.54 28.52
CA ALA A 438 6.02 -13.73 27.75
C ALA A 438 6.60 -12.40 27.24
N LYS A 439 5.77 -11.36 27.17
CA LYS A 439 6.16 -10.01 26.73
C LYS A 439 6.50 -9.07 27.89
N LEU A 440 6.46 -9.56 29.13
CA LEU A 440 6.82 -8.78 30.32
C LEU A 440 8.32 -8.95 30.64
N SER A 441 9.04 -7.83 30.76
CA SER A 441 10.50 -7.80 30.91
C SER A 441 11.03 -8.51 32.17
N ASN A 442 10.27 -8.53 33.27
CA ASN A 442 10.60 -9.25 34.51
C ASN A 442 9.59 -10.38 34.85
N GLY A 443 8.87 -10.91 33.84
CA GLY A 443 7.92 -12.01 34.04
C GLY A 443 6.75 -11.68 34.98
N THR A 444 6.40 -12.62 35.88
CA THR A 444 5.23 -12.55 36.79
C THR A 444 5.50 -11.85 38.12
N SER A 445 6.62 -11.12 38.26
CA SER A 445 6.95 -10.41 39.50
C SER A 445 6.08 -9.17 39.69
N LEU A 446 5.58 -8.92 40.91
CA LEU A 446 4.86 -7.70 41.29
C LEU A 446 5.72 -6.43 41.10
N GLN A 447 7.03 -6.56 40.88
CA GLN A 447 7.94 -5.45 40.57
C GLN A 447 7.92 -5.02 39.09
N GLN A 448 7.24 -5.77 38.20
CA GLN A 448 7.06 -5.34 36.82
C GLN A 448 6.00 -4.24 36.76
N ILE A 449 6.44 -2.99 36.69
CA ILE A 449 5.57 -1.82 36.55
C ILE A 449 5.07 -1.73 35.10
N VAL A 450 3.75 -1.72 34.93
CA VAL A 450 3.03 -1.63 33.66
C VAL A 450 2.24 -0.31 33.53
N GLY A 451 2.27 0.52 34.57
CA GLY A 451 1.61 1.82 34.58
C GLY A 451 1.82 2.58 35.89
N SER A 452 1.14 3.72 36.00
CA SER A 452 1.26 4.62 37.15
C SER A 452 -0.01 5.41 37.38
N GLY A 453 -0.11 6.06 38.53
CA GLY A 453 -1.26 6.84 38.93
C GLY A 453 -1.05 7.64 40.20
N LEU A 454 -2.16 8.09 40.78
CA LEU A 454 -2.23 8.89 42.00
C LEU A 454 -3.33 8.36 42.93
N ALA A 455 -3.08 8.42 44.23
CA ALA A 455 -4.09 8.30 45.27
C ALA A 455 -4.33 9.67 45.91
N THR A 456 -5.60 10.05 46.06
CA THR A 456 -6.03 11.38 46.52
C THR A 456 -6.88 11.27 47.78
N ASP A 457 -6.43 11.94 48.85
CA ASP A 457 -7.24 12.22 50.06
C ASP A 457 -7.99 13.53 49.85
N THR A 458 -9.31 13.46 49.69
CA THR A 458 -10.15 14.62 49.38
C THR A 458 -10.43 15.50 50.59
N GLY A 459 -10.27 14.99 51.81
CA GLY A 459 -10.40 15.76 53.05
C GLY A 459 -9.16 16.58 53.40
N THR A 460 -7.98 16.14 52.93
CA THR A 460 -6.68 16.71 53.31
C THR A 460 -5.90 17.31 52.12
N ALA A 461 -6.32 17.08 50.87
CA ALA A 461 -5.62 17.46 49.63
C ALA A 461 -4.23 16.82 49.44
N THR A 462 -4.07 15.56 49.87
CA THR A 462 -2.81 14.81 49.71
C THR A 462 -2.85 13.94 48.45
N TYR A 463 -1.84 14.08 47.59
CA TYR A 463 -1.68 13.27 46.36
C TYR A 463 -0.41 12.43 46.46
N LEU A 464 -0.55 11.11 46.39
CA LEU A 464 0.58 10.19 46.47
C LEU A 464 0.72 9.37 45.19
N PRO A 465 1.95 9.18 44.68
CA PRO A 465 2.17 8.40 43.47
C PRO A 465 1.85 6.93 43.71
N VAL A 466 1.22 6.30 42.72
CA VAL A 466 0.89 4.87 42.71
C VAL A 466 1.57 4.24 41.50
N SER A 467 2.20 3.10 41.69
CA SER A 467 2.71 2.23 40.62
C SER A 467 1.71 1.11 40.38
N VAL A 468 1.47 0.80 39.11
CA VAL A 468 0.63 -0.33 38.69
C VAL A 468 1.55 -1.45 38.25
N GLY A 469 1.60 -2.52 39.03
CA GLY A 469 2.37 -3.72 38.75
C GLY A 469 1.53 -4.85 38.15
N TYR A 470 2.18 -5.83 37.54
CA TYR A 470 1.54 -7.12 37.24
C TYR A 470 0.98 -7.73 38.52
N GLY A 471 -0.28 -8.19 38.52
CA GLY A 471 -0.87 -8.93 39.64
C GLY A 471 -1.01 -10.42 39.31
N THR A 472 -1.85 -10.70 38.30
CA THR A 472 -2.06 -12.03 37.73
C THR A 472 -2.23 -11.91 36.22
N THR A 473 -2.45 -13.01 35.52
CA THR A 473 -2.75 -12.98 34.07
C THR A 473 -4.04 -12.22 33.73
N THR A 474 -4.91 -11.93 34.70
CA THR A 474 -6.15 -11.18 34.50
C THR A 474 -6.28 -9.96 35.40
N SER A 475 -5.23 -9.57 36.11
CA SER A 475 -5.26 -8.41 37.02
C SER A 475 -3.94 -7.68 37.15
N VAL A 476 -4.03 -6.40 37.49
CA VAL A 476 -2.89 -5.58 37.93
C VAL A 476 -3.02 -5.25 39.41
N ALA A 477 -1.89 -5.12 40.10
CA ALA A 477 -1.83 -4.81 41.52
C ALA A 477 -1.26 -3.41 41.75
N LEU A 478 -1.81 -2.67 42.70
CA LEU A 478 -1.39 -1.29 42.98
C LEU A 478 -0.44 -1.29 44.19
N THR A 479 0.68 -0.57 44.01
CA THR A 479 1.74 -0.42 45.01
C THR A 479 2.19 1.02 45.07
N LEU A 480 2.71 1.46 46.21
CA LEU A 480 3.36 2.74 46.37
C LEU A 480 4.85 2.60 46.03
N PRO A 481 5.44 3.54 45.26
CA PRO A 481 6.87 3.55 45.03
C PRO A 481 7.63 3.82 46.34
N ASN A 482 8.89 3.39 46.41
CA ASN A 482 9.75 3.64 47.57
C ASN A 482 9.89 5.16 47.80
N VAL A 483 9.49 5.63 48.98
CA VAL A 483 9.75 7.00 49.44
C VAL A 483 10.52 6.87 50.76
N GLY A 484 11.81 7.18 50.69
CA GLY A 484 12.75 7.03 51.80
C GLY A 484 12.23 7.71 53.08
N ALA A 485 12.29 6.95 54.18
CA ALA A 485 11.85 7.24 55.56
C ALA A 485 10.42 6.81 55.98
N THR A 486 9.50 6.51 55.07
CA THR A 486 8.14 6.02 55.44
C THR A 486 7.84 4.60 54.96
N TYR A 487 8.37 4.18 53.81
CA TYR A 487 8.21 2.83 53.27
C TYR A 487 9.57 2.29 52.77
N PRO A 488 10.25 1.38 53.50
CA PRO A 488 11.59 0.89 53.14
C PRO A 488 11.61 -0.06 51.91
N SER A 489 10.45 -0.44 51.39
CA SER A 489 10.24 -1.19 50.15
C SER A 489 8.94 -0.73 49.48
N ALA A 490 8.68 -1.14 48.23
CA ALA A 490 7.36 -0.91 47.61
C ALA A 490 6.26 -1.47 48.51
N ALA A 491 5.31 -0.63 48.92
CA ALA A 491 4.24 -1.01 49.84
C ALA A 491 2.95 -1.26 49.06
N ASN A 492 2.15 -2.24 49.51
CA ASN A 492 0.84 -2.48 48.91
C ASN A 492 -0.12 -1.34 49.23
N LEU A 493 -0.87 -0.86 48.25
CA LEU A 493 -1.95 0.10 48.49
C LEU A 493 -3.13 -0.64 49.11
N THR A 494 -3.54 -0.26 50.32
CA THR A 494 -4.63 -0.88 51.09
C THR A 494 -5.60 0.19 51.61
N ASN A 495 -6.67 -0.21 52.29
CA ASN A 495 -7.65 0.73 52.85
C ASN A 495 -7.05 1.71 53.89
N ALA A 496 -5.89 1.39 54.47
CA ALA A 496 -5.19 2.20 55.48
C ALA A 496 -3.83 2.73 55.02
N VAL A 497 -3.39 2.36 53.80
CA VAL A 497 -2.06 2.70 53.26
C VAL A 497 -2.25 3.22 51.82
N PRO A 498 -1.82 4.46 51.50
CA PRO A 498 -0.92 5.32 52.29
C PRO A 498 -1.57 6.14 53.41
N PHE A 499 -2.89 6.27 53.40
CA PHE A 499 -3.70 6.92 54.41
C PHE A 499 -5.03 6.15 54.56
N ALA A 500 -5.83 6.49 55.56
CA ALA A 500 -7.14 5.88 55.76
C ALA A 500 -8.14 6.39 54.72
N PHE A 501 -8.48 5.55 53.73
CA PHE A 501 -9.45 5.90 52.69
C PHE A 501 -10.87 6.01 53.27
N ASN A 502 -11.58 7.05 52.85
CA ASN A 502 -12.95 7.33 53.24
C ASN A 502 -13.78 7.86 52.05
N THR A 503 -15.00 8.31 52.30
CA THR A 503 -15.92 8.82 51.28
C THR A 503 -15.28 9.94 50.46
N ASN A 504 -15.37 9.81 49.13
CA ASN A 504 -14.83 10.67 48.07
C ASN A 504 -13.34 10.53 47.77
N ASP A 505 -12.57 9.73 48.50
CA ASP A 505 -11.16 9.49 48.16
C ASP A 505 -11.03 8.70 46.85
N LEU A 506 -9.95 8.98 46.11
CA LEU A 506 -9.78 8.51 44.73
C LEU A 506 -8.46 7.76 44.55
N VAL A 507 -8.49 6.75 43.69
CA VAL A 507 -7.28 6.16 43.09
C VAL A 507 -7.43 6.21 41.58
N GLN A 508 -6.55 6.95 40.91
CA GLN A 508 -6.59 7.16 39.47
C GLN A 508 -5.33 6.58 38.85
N VAL A 509 -5.45 5.63 37.94
CA VAL A 509 -4.30 4.92 37.35
C VAL A 509 -4.46 4.76 35.84
N ARG A 510 -3.33 4.84 35.14
CA ARG A 510 -3.21 4.50 33.71
C ARG A 510 -2.15 3.45 33.52
N PHE A 511 -2.46 2.39 32.79
CA PHE A 511 -1.53 1.29 32.56
C PHE A 511 -1.71 0.67 31.18
N LYS A 512 -0.64 0.06 30.66
CA LYS A 512 -0.61 -0.62 29.36
C LYS A 512 -0.08 -2.03 29.54
N VAL A 513 -0.85 -3.02 29.10
CA VAL A 513 -0.49 -4.44 29.22
C VAL A 513 -0.58 -5.14 27.87
N PRO A 514 0.38 -6.02 27.52
CA PRO A 514 0.30 -6.84 26.31
C PRO A 514 -0.81 -7.89 26.48
N ILE A 515 -1.58 -8.17 25.42
CA ILE A 515 -2.72 -9.11 25.48
C ILE A 515 -2.47 -10.31 24.58
N VAL A 516 -2.71 -11.52 25.11
CA VAL A 516 -2.61 -12.77 24.34
C VAL A 516 -3.56 -12.74 23.15
N GLY A 517 -3.04 -13.06 21.96
CA GLY A 517 -3.81 -13.05 20.71
C GLY A 517 -3.83 -11.71 19.98
N PHE A 518 -3.24 -10.64 20.53
CA PHE A 518 -3.07 -9.40 19.79
C PHE A 518 -1.76 -9.45 18.99
N GLY A 519 -1.88 -9.48 17.65
CA GLY A 519 -0.75 -9.42 16.72
C GLY A 519 -0.20 -8.00 16.53
N THR A 520 1.07 -7.90 16.11
CA THR A 520 1.80 -6.64 15.87
C THR A 520 1.58 -6.04 14.48
N ASN A 521 0.93 -6.76 13.55
CA ASN A 521 0.68 -6.28 12.20
C ASN A 521 -0.81 -6.41 11.88
N VAL A 522 -1.52 -5.29 11.78
CA VAL A 522 -2.81 -5.26 11.09
C VAL A 522 -2.54 -4.65 9.72
N GLN A 523 -2.64 -5.49 8.70
CA GLN A 523 -2.78 -5.02 7.33
C GLN A 523 -4.10 -4.25 7.27
N VAL A 524 -4.04 -2.93 7.12
CA VAL A 524 -5.24 -2.14 6.77
C VAL A 524 -5.51 -2.45 5.30
N GLY A 525 -6.16 -3.58 5.05
CA GLY A 525 -6.78 -3.85 3.77
C GLY A 525 -7.89 -2.82 3.58
N GLY A 526 -7.75 -2.00 2.54
CA GLY A 526 -8.82 -1.12 2.08
C GLY A 526 -10.11 -1.92 1.90
N TYR A 527 -11.24 -1.27 2.17
CA TYR A 527 -12.58 -1.78 1.94
C TYR A 527 -12.66 -2.51 0.58
N ASP A 528 -12.90 -3.82 0.60
CA ASP A 528 -13.15 -4.63 -0.60
C ASP A 528 -14.53 -4.24 -1.14
N GLY A 529 -14.57 -3.23 -2.01
CA GLY A 529 -15.78 -2.66 -2.59
C GLY A 529 -16.59 -3.60 -3.49
N ARG A 530 -16.35 -4.91 -3.45
CA ARG A 530 -17.07 -5.92 -4.24
C ARG A 530 -18.49 -6.05 -3.71
N THR A 531 -19.38 -5.20 -4.20
CA THR A 531 -20.82 -5.29 -3.92
C THR A 531 -21.49 -5.86 -5.17
N VAL A 532 -21.50 -7.19 -5.32
CA VAL A 532 -22.37 -7.82 -6.33
C VAL A 532 -23.66 -8.21 -5.64
N ALA A 533 -24.78 -7.59 -5.97
CA ALA A 533 -26.09 -7.97 -5.48
C ALA A 533 -27.17 -7.75 -6.55
N MET A 534 -28.17 -8.62 -6.54
CA MET A 534 -29.38 -8.52 -7.35
C MET A 534 -30.62 -8.90 -6.54
N ARG A 535 -31.74 -8.24 -6.84
CA ARG A 535 -33.09 -8.57 -6.37
C ARG A 535 -34.10 -8.33 -7.49
N ALA A 536 -34.96 -9.31 -7.74
CA ALA A 536 -36.07 -9.26 -8.68
C ALA A 536 -37.36 -9.80 -8.06
N ASN A 537 -38.51 -9.41 -8.62
CA ASN A 537 -39.83 -9.92 -8.26
C ASN A 537 -40.67 -10.24 -9.51
N THR A 538 -41.82 -10.87 -9.33
CA THR A 538 -42.81 -11.05 -10.40
C THR A 538 -44.23 -11.11 -9.85
N SER A 539 -45.20 -10.68 -10.65
CA SER A 539 -46.64 -10.84 -10.42
C SER A 539 -47.28 -11.88 -11.33
N SER A 540 -46.54 -12.48 -12.27
CA SER A 540 -47.07 -13.47 -13.20
C SER A 540 -45.98 -14.35 -13.80
N THR A 541 -46.28 -15.63 -13.95
CA THR A 541 -45.45 -16.60 -14.69
C THR A 541 -46.36 -17.53 -15.47
N GLY A 542 -45.80 -18.20 -16.48
CA GLY A 542 -46.49 -19.34 -17.12
C GLY A 542 -46.84 -20.42 -16.10
N ALA A 543 -47.89 -21.20 -16.40
CA ALA A 543 -48.28 -22.33 -15.56
C ALA A 543 -47.19 -23.40 -15.54
N PHE A 544 -46.97 -24.03 -14.40
CA PHE A 544 -45.94 -25.07 -14.25
C PHE A 544 -46.44 -26.29 -13.45
N THR A 545 -46.03 -27.47 -13.90
CA THR A 545 -46.28 -28.79 -13.27
C THR A 545 -45.02 -29.65 -13.17
N ALA A 546 -43.91 -29.17 -13.72
CA ALA A 546 -42.59 -29.78 -13.69
C ALA A 546 -41.55 -28.68 -13.48
N ALA A 547 -40.27 -29.06 -13.33
CA ALA A 547 -39.19 -28.10 -13.10
C ALA A 547 -39.06 -27.11 -14.26
N THR A 548 -39.58 -25.90 -14.05
CA THR A 548 -39.59 -24.81 -15.03
C THR A 548 -38.88 -23.60 -14.44
N THR A 549 -38.07 -22.90 -15.23
CA THR A 549 -37.45 -21.64 -14.81
C THR A 549 -38.53 -20.61 -14.50
N ILE A 550 -38.51 -20.08 -13.29
CA ILE A 550 -39.40 -19.01 -12.85
C ILE A 550 -38.75 -17.69 -13.23
N VAL A 551 -39.39 -16.95 -14.15
CA VAL A 551 -38.91 -15.65 -14.60
C VAL A 551 -39.43 -14.57 -13.66
N TYR A 552 -38.53 -13.98 -12.87
CA TYR A 552 -38.82 -12.80 -12.06
C TYR A 552 -38.68 -11.55 -12.92
N SER A 553 -39.71 -11.21 -13.68
CA SER A 553 -39.65 -10.24 -14.78
C SER A 553 -39.47 -8.77 -14.37
N ASN A 554 -39.59 -8.46 -13.09
CA ASN A 554 -39.43 -7.11 -12.57
C ASN A 554 -38.17 -7.04 -11.71
N GLU A 555 -37.07 -6.59 -12.31
CA GLU A 555 -35.83 -6.31 -11.60
C GLU A 555 -36.01 -5.10 -10.67
N ILE A 556 -35.70 -5.27 -9.38
CA ILE A 556 -35.76 -4.18 -8.39
C ILE A 556 -34.42 -3.48 -8.29
N SER A 557 -33.34 -4.26 -8.27
CA SER A 557 -31.97 -3.77 -8.17
C SER A 557 -31.01 -4.83 -8.70
N ASP A 558 -30.10 -4.45 -9.58
CA ASP A 558 -28.94 -5.27 -9.96
C ASP A 558 -27.71 -4.37 -10.09
N THR A 559 -26.73 -4.58 -9.21
CA THR A 559 -25.48 -3.82 -9.18
C THR A 559 -24.60 -4.02 -10.42
N HIS A 560 -24.76 -5.12 -11.16
CA HIS A 560 -23.88 -5.53 -12.26
C HIS A 560 -24.65 -5.85 -13.56
N GLY A 561 -25.98 -5.65 -13.59
CA GLY A 561 -26.83 -6.02 -14.72
C GLY A 561 -26.68 -7.50 -15.10
N ALA A 562 -26.43 -8.35 -14.11
CA ALA A 562 -26.09 -9.75 -14.26
C ALA A 562 -27.33 -10.64 -14.43
N TYR A 563 -28.51 -10.16 -14.03
CA TYR A 563 -29.79 -10.83 -14.22
C TYR A 563 -30.46 -10.42 -15.52
N ASP A 564 -30.95 -11.42 -16.25
CA ASP A 564 -31.80 -11.21 -17.42
C ASP A 564 -33.27 -11.42 -17.04
N PRO A 565 -34.09 -10.35 -16.97
CA PRO A 565 -35.49 -10.43 -16.59
C PRO A 565 -36.39 -11.08 -17.65
N ILE A 566 -35.89 -11.34 -18.86
CA ILE A 566 -36.62 -12.06 -19.92
C ILE A 566 -36.43 -13.57 -19.77
N THR A 567 -35.20 -14.01 -19.47
CA THR A 567 -34.88 -15.45 -19.36
C THR A 567 -34.95 -16.00 -17.93
N GLY A 568 -34.90 -15.13 -16.91
CA GLY A 568 -34.88 -15.53 -15.50
C GLY A 568 -33.53 -16.08 -15.03
N ILE A 569 -32.45 -15.79 -15.77
CA ILE A 569 -31.10 -16.29 -15.51
C ILE A 569 -30.23 -15.15 -15.00
N TRP A 570 -29.52 -15.39 -13.90
CA TRP A 570 -28.45 -14.52 -13.42
C TRP A 570 -27.09 -15.13 -13.79
N THR A 571 -26.20 -14.35 -14.41
CA THR A 571 -24.86 -14.78 -14.80
C THR A 571 -23.83 -14.17 -13.88
N CYS A 572 -23.03 -15.00 -13.21
CA CYS A 572 -22.07 -14.57 -12.21
C CYS A 572 -21.02 -13.63 -12.82
N PRO A 573 -20.96 -12.35 -12.42
CA PRO A 573 -20.02 -11.40 -13.02
C PRO A 573 -18.59 -11.56 -12.49
N VAL A 574 -18.45 -12.04 -11.25
CA VAL A 574 -17.16 -12.16 -10.54
C VAL A 574 -17.17 -13.42 -9.70
N ALA A 575 -16.08 -14.19 -9.68
CA ALA A 575 -16.00 -15.38 -8.83
C ALA A 575 -16.04 -15.01 -7.33
N GLY A 576 -16.77 -15.78 -6.52
CA GLY A 576 -16.91 -15.51 -5.08
C GLY A 576 -17.92 -16.38 -4.37
N PHE A 577 -18.17 -16.04 -3.10
CA PHE A 577 -19.19 -16.70 -2.27
C PHE A 577 -20.49 -15.88 -2.27
N TYR A 578 -21.59 -16.53 -2.61
CA TYR A 578 -22.88 -15.89 -2.80
C TYR A 578 -23.94 -16.44 -1.86
N ASP A 579 -24.73 -15.55 -1.28
CA ASP A 579 -25.96 -15.87 -0.59
C ASP A 579 -27.13 -15.73 -1.57
N ILE A 580 -27.85 -16.82 -1.79
CA ILE A 580 -28.93 -16.92 -2.78
C ILE A 580 -30.24 -17.23 -2.04
N ALA A 581 -31.29 -16.48 -2.33
CA ALA A 581 -32.62 -16.74 -1.78
C ALA A 581 -33.71 -16.52 -2.84
N GLY A 582 -34.74 -17.36 -2.77
CA GLY A 582 -35.88 -17.35 -3.68
C GLY A 582 -37.16 -17.70 -2.98
N SER A 583 -38.27 -17.13 -3.43
CA SER A 583 -39.62 -17.47 -3.00
C SER A 583 -40.59 -17.38 -4.16
N ILE A 584 -41.55 -18.31 -4.19
CA ILE A 584 -42.70 -18.29 -5.08
C ILE A 584 -43.97 -18.50 -4.27
N PHE A 585 -44.97 -17.65 -4.49
CA PHE A 585 -46.32 -17.77 -3.96
C PHE A 585 -47.30 -17.98 -5.11
N THR A 586 -48.02 -19.08 -5.12
CA THR A 586 -48.91 -19.47 -6.22
C THR A 586 -50.29 -18.84 -6.10
N ASN A 587 -51.05 -18.84 -7.20
CA ASN A 587 -52.51 -18.64 -7.15
C ASN A 587 -53.21 -19.78 -6.39
N SER A 588 -54.48 -19.57 -6.05
CA SER A 588 -55.32 -20.61 -5.47
C SER A 588 -55.51 -21.79 -6.44
N ALA A 589 -55.41 -23.00 -5.90
CA ALA A 589 -55.63 -24.25 -6.63
C ALA A 589 -56.20 -25.31 -5.68
N THR A 590 -56.75 -26.38 -6.22
CA THR A 590 -57.24 -27.52 -5.42
C THR A 590 -56.08 -28.48 -5.16
N TRP A 591 -55.58 -28.48 -3.93
CA TRP A 591 -54.52 -29.36 -3.45
C TRP A 591 -55.12 -30.55 -2.72
N ALA A 592 -54.78 -31.76 -3.15
CA ALA A 592 -55.07 -32.97 -2.38
C ALA A 592 -53.92 -33.24 -1.39
N ALA A 593 -54.22 -34.00 -0.33
CA ALA A 593 -53.18 -34.47 0.58
C ALA A 593 -52.16 -35.32 -0.19
N GLY A 594 -50.87 -34.98 -0.06
CA GLY A 594 -49.78 -35.63 -0.79
C GLY A 594 -49.31 -34.89 -2.04
N ASN A 595 -50.00 -33.82 -2.44
CA ASN A 595 -49.51 -32.92 -3.48
C ASN A 595 -48.26 -32.15 -3.00
N THR A 596 -47.48 -31.62 -3.93
CA THR A 596 -46.19 -30.96 -3.64
C THR A 596 -46.02 -29.69 -4.45
N LEU A 597 -45.48 -28.65 -3.82
CA LEU A 597 -44.91 -27.48 -4.48
C LEU A 597 -43.43 -27.38 -4.10
N SER A 598 -42.56 -27.03 -5.03
CA SER A 598 -41.12 -26.88 -4.76
C SER A 598 -40.49 -25.74 -5.54
N LEU A 599 -39.42 -25.18 -4.96
CA LEU A 599 -38.58 -24.18 -5.59
C LEU A 599 -37.11 -24.58 -5.39
N ALA A 600 -36.36 -24.65 -6.48
CA ALA A 600 -34.96 -25.05 -6.49
C ALA A 600 -34.05 -23.92 -6.96
N ILE A 601 -32.86 -23.83 -6.37
CA ILE A 601 -31.75 -23.04 -6.90
C ILE A 601 -30.97 -23.96 -7.83
N ALA A 602 -30.87 -23.59 -9.10
CA ALA A 602 -30.09 -24.32 -10.08
C ALA A 602 -28.88 -23.52 -10.55
N VAL A 603 -27.70 -24.14 -10.51
CA VAL A 603 -26.44 -23.59 -11.02
C VAL A 603 -26.02 -24.39 -12.24
N ASN A 604 -25.73 -23.71 -13.35
CA ASN A 604 -25.38 -24.31 -14.64
C ASN A 604 -26.38 -25.41 -15.07
N GLY A 605 -27.66 -25.15 -14.81
CA GLY A 605 -28.76 -26.05 -15.13
C GLY A 605 -29.05 -27.16 -14.12
N THR A 606 -28.19 -27.37 -13.11
CA THR A 606 -28.32 -28.42 -12.10
C THR A 606 -28.85 -27.87 -10.77
N ALA A 607 -29.91 -28.45 -10.21
CA ALA A 607 -30.44 -28.06 -8.91
C ALA A 607 -29.45 -28.39 -7.77
N ILE A 608 -29.05 -27.39 -6.98
CA ILE A 608 -28.11 -27.51 -5.85
C ILE A 608 -28.77 -27.34 -4.48
N ALA A 609 -29.97 -26.76 -4.44
CA ALA A 609 -30.82 -26.69 -3.24
C ALA A 609 -32.29 -26.67 -3.65
N THR A 610 -33.16 -27.26 -2.84
CA THR A 610 -34.61 -27.31 -3.10
C THR A 610 -35.40 -27.16 -1.81
N GLY A 611 -36.37 -26.25 -1.81
CA GLY A 611 -37.38 -26.12 -0.77
C GLY A 611 -38.69 -26.79 -1.21
N TYR A 612 -39.32 -27.55 -0.31
CA TYR A 612 -40.58 -28.24 -0.55
C TYR A 612 -41.69 -27.73 0.37
N THR A 613 -42.91 -27.72 -0.17
CA THR A 613 -44.14 -27.45 0.55
C THR A 613 -45.12 -28.60 0.29
N PHE A 614 -45.57 -29.24 1.38
CA PHE A 614 -46.51 -30.36 1.37
C PHE A 614 -47.84 -29.91 1.99
N PRO A 615 -48.80 -29.40 1.20
CA PRO A 615 -50.08 -28.97 1.73
C PRO A 615 -50.92 -30.14 2.24
N PRO A 616 -51.69 -29.96 3.33
CA PRO A 616 -52.90 -30.75 3.55
C PRO A 616 -53.93 -30.42 2.45
N ALA A 617 -55.04 -31.17 2.37
CA ALA A 617 -56.11 -30.85 1.42
C ALA A 617 -56.55 -29.37 1.58
N SER A 618 -56.40 -28.56 0.53
CA SER A 618 -56.49 -27.09 0.59
C SER A 618 -56.95 -26.50 -0.74
N THR A 619 -57.57 -25.32 -0.69
CA THR A 619 -57.96 -24.52 -1.88
C THR A 619 -57.20 -23.19 -1.97
N GLN A 620 -56.20 -22.98 -1.11
CA GLN A 620 -55.44 -21.73 -1.00
C GLN A 620 -54.18 -21.72 -1.89
N GLY A 621 -53.65 -20.53 -2.14
CA GLY A 621 -52.30 -20.38 -2.72
C GLY A 621 -51.23 -20.84 -1.74
N LEU A 622 -50.12 -21.37 -2.26
CA LEU A 622 -49.03 -21.92 -1.45
C LEU A 622 -47.72 -21.18 -1.71
N CYS A 623 -46.87 -21.14 -0.68
CA CYS A 623 -45.51 -20.60 -0.78
C CYS A 623 -44.50 -21.75 -0.84
N ALA A 624 -43.50 -21.66 -1.72
CA ALA A 624 -42.26 -22.42 -1.61
C ALA A 624 -41.08 -21.44 -1.62
N ALA A 625 -40.17 -21.62 -0.67
CA ALA A 625 -38.99 -20.77 -0.53
C ALA A 625 -37.73 -21.62 -0.42
N VAL A 626 -36.62 -21.09 -0.93
CA VAL A 626 -35.31 -21.74 -0.91
C VAL A 626 -34.26 -20.68 -0.57
N ARG A 627 -33.29 -21.05 0.26
CA ARG A 627 -32.15 -20.20 0.58
C ARG A 627 -30.91 -21.08 0.68
N LEU A 628 -29.81 -20.59 0.12
CA LEU A 628 -28.50 -21.22 0.23
C LEU A 628 -27.47 -20.12 0.47
N ASN A 629 -26.77 -20.20 1.59
CA ASN A 629 -25.77 -19.20 1.98
C ASN A 629 -24.36 -19.71 1.66
N GLY A 630 -23.48 -18.83 1.21
CA GLY A 630 -22.07 -19.14 0.96
C GLY A 630 -21.81 -20.13 -0.19
N VAL A 631 -22.55 -20.02 -1.29
CA VAL A 631 -22.31 -20.82 -2.51
C VAL A 631 -21.10 -20.29 -3.25
N SER A 632 -20.12 -21.15 -3.55
CA SER A 632 -19.01 -20.79 -4.42
C SER A 632 -19.49 -20.76 -5.87
N LEU A 633 -19.37 -19.61 -6.53
CA LEU A 633 -19.65 -19.43 -7.95
C LEU A 633 -18.41 -18.88 -8.66
N ASN A 634 -18.12 -19.38 -9.86
CA ASN A 634 -17.11 -18.82 -10.75
C ASN A 634 -17.74 -17.77 -11.65
N ALA A 635 -16.93 -16.83 -12.14
CA ALA A 635 -17.39 -15.90 -13.17
C ALA A 635 -17.90 -16.68 -14.40
N GLY A 636 -19.08 -16.32 -14.89
CA GLY A 636 -19.79 -17.02 -15.97
C GLY A 636 -20.75 -18.11 -15.53
N ASP A 637 -20.74 -18.56 -14.26
CA ASP A 637 -21.73 -19.52 -13.76
C ASP A 637 -23.15 -18.93 -13.83
N THR A 638 -24.11 -19.71 -14.28
CA THR A 638 -25.50 -19.29 -14.41
C THR A 638 -26.34 -19.78 -13.23
N VAL A 639 -27.08 -18.89 -12.58
CA VAL A 639 -28.00 -19.18 -11.47
C VAL A 639 -29.42 -18.89 -11.90
N ARG A 640 -30.34 -19.83 -11.65
CA ARG A 640 -31.79 -19.65 -11.90
C ARG A 640 -32.62 -20.32 -10.82
N LEU A 641 -33.85 -19.86 -10.63
CA LEU A 641 -34.83 -20.52 -9.77
C LEU A 641 -35.77 -21.39 -10.61
N GLN A 642 -35.96 -22.65 -10.21
CA GLN A 642 -36.83 -23.60 -10.89
C GLN A 642 -37.99 -23.99 -9.98
N GLY A 643 -39.22 -23.72 -10.40
CA GLY A 643 -40.43 -24.12 -9.70
C GLY A 643 -40.98 -25.43 -10.27
N ALA A 644 -41.47 -26.32 -9.41
CA ALA A 644 -42.19 -27.52 -9.81
C ALA A 644 -43.39 -27.76 -8.87
N SER A 645 -44.50 -28.25 -9.42
CA SER A 645 -45.74 -28.47 -8.68
C SER A 645 -46.45 -29.73 -9.17
N SER A 646 -47.08 -30.49 -8.27
CA SER A 646 -47.90 -31.64 -8.66
C SER A 646 -49.29 -31.25 -9.19
N VAL A 647 -49.62 -29.96 -9.16
CA VAL A 647 -50.86 -29.35 -9.70
C VAL A 647 -50.47 -28.18 -10.59
N SER A 648 -51.19 -27.95 -11.68
CA SER A 648 -50.96 -26.79 -12.54
C SER A 648 -51.26 -25.49 -11.79
N VAL A 649 -50.24 -24.66 -11.60
CA VAL A 649 -50.30 -23.39 -10.86
C VAL A 649 -49.48 -22.30 -11.56
N THR A 650 -49.81 -21.04 -11.27
CA THR A 650 -49.06 -19.85 -11.71
C THR A 650 -48.64 -19.04 -10.48
N CYS A 651 -47.68 -18.11 -10.64
CA CYS A 651 -47.45 -17.09 -9.62
C CYS A 651 -48.73 -16.31 -9.30
N SER A 652 -48.91 -15.95 -8.04
CA SER A 652 -49.96 -15.03 -7.61
C SER A 652 -49.65 -13.61 -8.09
N GLY A 653 -50.69 -12.79 -8.25
CA GLY A 653 -50.57 -11.38 -8.63
C GLY A 653 -49.85 -10.49 -7.61
N GLY A 654 -49.62 -10.97 -6.38
CA GLY A 654 -48.96 -10.20 -5.33
C GLY A 654 -47.43 -10.33 -5.37
N ILE A 655 -46.73 -9.22 -5.63
CA ILE A 655 -45.26 -9.21 -5.75
C ILE A 655 -44.50 -9.47 -4.44
N GLN A 656 -45.14 -9.32 -3.26
CA GLN A 656 -44.47 -9.46 -1.97
C GLN A 656 -44.07 -10.91 -1.63
N GLY A 657 -44.75 -11.90 -2.19
CA GLY A 657 -44.45 -13.33 -1.97
C GLY A 657 -43.50 -13.95 -2.99
N ASN A 658 -43.23 -13.24 -4.09
CA ASN A 658 -42.44 -13.72 -5.23
C ASN A 658 -41.15 -12.89 -5.33
N PHE A 659 -40.01 -13.45 -4.91
CA PHE A 659 -38.73 -12.77 -5.10
C PHE A 659 -37.61 -13.74 -5.45
N PHE A 660 -36.59 -13.20 -6.11
CA PHE A 660 -35.28 -13.81 -6.29
C PHE A 660 -34.23 -12.78 -5.85
N SER A 661 -33.29 -13.19 -5.02
CA SER A 661 -32.18 -12.35 -4.58
C SER A 661 -30.89 -13.13 -4.52
N ILE A 662 -29.81 -12.49 -4.91
CA ILE A 662 -28.44 -12.99 -4.80
C ILE A 662 -27.54 -11.87 -4.33
N ALA A 663 -26.64 -12.15 -3.41
CA ALA A 663 -25.64 -11.18 -2.97
C ALA A 663 -24.31 -11.90 -2.80
N LEU A 664 -23.26 -11.36 -3.40
CA LEU A 664 -21.90 -11.65 -3.04
C LEU A 664 -21.78 -11.28 -1.58
N THR A 665 -21.50 -12.29 -0.78
CA THR A 665 -21.02 -12.06 0.57
C THR A 665 -19.71 -11.31 0.37
N PRO A 666 -19.58 -10.03 0.80
CA PRO A 666 -18.34 -9.28 0.64
C PRO A 666 -17.22 -10.20 1.09
N GLY A 667 -16.13 -10.24 0.30
CA GLY A 667 -14.92 -10.90 0.74
C GLY A 667 -14.72 -10.41 2.16
N ARG A 668 -14.89 -11.30 3.14
CA ARG A 668 -14.71 -10.94 4.54
C ARG A 668 -13.28 -10.45 4.58
N SER A 669 -13.09 -9.13 4.61
CA SER A 669 -11.79 -8.52 4.54
C SER A 669 -11.00 -9.10 5.69
N THR A 670 -10.09 -10.02 5.33
CA THR A 670 -9.11 -10.63 6.23
C THR A 670 -9.63 -10.90 7.65
N LEU A 671 -10.61 -11.80 7.80
CA LEU A 671 -10.54 -12.67 8.96
C LEU A 671 -9.50 -13.73 8.57
N ALA A 672 -8.38 -13.78 9.29
CA ALA A 672 -7.43 -14.87 9.15
C ALA A 672 -8.21 -16.19 9.20
N ALA A 673 -7.79 -17.20 8.44
CA ALA A 673 -8.47 -18.49 8.34
C ALA A 673 -8.74 -19.19 9.71
N GLY A 674 -8.29 -18.62 10.84
CA GLY A 674 -8.61 -19.05 12.21
C GLY A 674 -9.88 -18.46 12.84
N ASP A 675 -10.58 -17.48 12.25
CA ASP A 675 -11.71 -16.81 12.94
C ASP A 675 -13.12 -17.32 12.54
N LYS A 676 -13.23 -18.23 11.56
CA LYS A 676 -14.50 -18.87 11.19
C LYS A 676 -14.69 -20.16 11.99
N ILE A 677 -15.57 -20.13 12.98
CA ILE A 677 -15.95 -21.30 13.77
C ILE A 677 -17.27 -21.82 13.20
N THR A 678 -17.19 -22.91 12.43
CA THR A 678 -18.35 -23.54 11.80
C THR A 678 -18.25 -25.05 11.98
N CYS A 679 -19.38 -25.66 12.32
CA CYS A 679 -19.52 -27.10 12.43
C CYS A 679 -20.76 -27.53 11.65
N THR A 680 -20.61 -28.36 10.63
CA THR A 680 -21.72 -29.11 10.03
C THR A 680 -21.48 -30.60 10.22
N ALA A 681 -22.55 -31.36 10.51
CA ALA A 681 -22.44 -32.80 10.73
C ALA A 681 -23.76 -33.50 10.37
N SER A 682 -23.66 -34.76 9.97
CA SER A 682 -24.78 -35.67 9.68
C SER A 682 -24.67 -36.94 10.54
N ARG A 683 -25.50 -37.94 10.23
CA ARG A 683 -25.52 -39.24 10.91
C ARG A 683 -25.40 -40.39 9.92
N SER A 684 -24.56 -41.37 10.21
CA SER A 684 -24.37 -42.55 9.35
C SER A 684 -25.36 -43.69 9.60
N ALA A 685 -26.00 -43.72 10.77
CA ALA A 685 -26.92 -44.79 11.14
C ALA A 685 -28.11 -44.27 11.97
N ALA A 686 -29.21 -45.00 11.91
CA ALA A 686 -30.41 -44.72 12.67
C ALA A 686 -30.14 -44.79 14.19
N GLN A 687 -30.66 -43.82 14.95
CA GLN A 687 -30.63 -43.84 16.41
C GLN A 687 -31.99 -44.25 16.96
N SER A 688 -32.04 -45.30 17.76
CA SER A 688 -33.26 -45.66 18.48
C SER A 688 -33.51 -44.67 19.61
N ILE A 689 -34.68 -44.02 19.59
CA ILE A 689 -35.11 -43.06 20.60
C ILE A 689 -36.17 -43.74 21.48
N PRO A 690 -35.93 -43.91 22.80
CA PRO A 690 -36.88 -44.54 23.70
C PRO A 690 -38.20 -43.77 23.81
N ASN A 691 -39.27 -44.51 24.14
CA ASN A 691 -40.57 -43.91 24.41
C ASN A 691 -40.51 -43.02 25.66
N ASN A 692 -41.05 -41.82 25.57
CA ASN A 692 -41.19 -40.87 26.67
C ASN A 692 -39.86 -40.43 27.32
N SER A 693 -38.77 -40.37 26.54
CA SER A 693 -37.47 -39.91 27.00
C SER A 693 -36.79 -38.99 25.99
N ALA A 694 -36.27 -37.85 26.46
CA ALA A 694 -35.48 -36.93 25.64
C ALA A 694 -34.06 -37.49 25.48
N THR A 695 -33.61 -37.65 24.24
CA THR A 695 -32.35 -38.31 23.90
C THR A 695 -31.49 -37.37 23.07
N VAL A 696 -30.20 -37.26 23.40
CA VAL A 696 -29.24 -36.47 22.60
C VAL A 696 -29.01 -37.14 21.26
N VAL A 697 -29.07 -36.36 20.19
CA VAL A 697 -28.76 -36.81 18.83
C VAL A 697 -27.24 -36.74 18.63
N ILE A 698 -26.64 -37.88 18.32
CA ILE A 698 -25.20 -38.02 18.03
C ILE A 698 -24.92 -37.71 16.55
N TYR A 699 -24.09 -36.74 16.20
CA TYR A 699 -23.75 -36.49 14.79
C TYR A 699 -22.36 -37.05 14.48
N ASN A 700 -22.30 -38.18 13.77
CA ASN A 700 -21.10 -39.00 13.62
C ASN A 700 -20.66 -39.22 12.15
N ALA A 701 -21.25 -38.51 11.19
CA ALA A 701 -20.92 -38.61 9.77
C ALA A 701 -20.85 -37.22 9.12
N ASP A 702 -20.22 -37.12 7.95
CA ASP A 702 -20.04 -35.90 7.15
C ASP A 702 -19.68 -34.66 7.96
N VAL A 703 -18.76 -34.82 8.93
CA VAL A 703 -18.41 -33.78 9.89
C VAL A 703 -17.42 -32.82 9.27
N THR A 704 -17.82 -31.57 9.12
CA THR A 704 -16.96 -30.43 8.84
C THR A 704 -16.96 -29.52 10.06
N ASP A 705 -15.96 -29.65 10.93
CA ASP A 705 -15.81 -28.81 12.12
C ASP A 705 -14.44 -28.13 12.09
N THR A 706 -14.42 -26.80 11.97
CA THR A 706 -13.19 -26.02 11.85
C THR A 706 -12.37 -25.96 13.15
N THR A 707 -12.96 -26.39 14.27
CA THR A 707 -12.38 -26.28 15.62
C THR A 707 -12.27 -27.61 16.35
N GLY A 708 -12.83 -28.70 15.81
CA GLY A 708 -12.92 -29.99 16.50
C GLY A 708 -13.76 -29.93 17.78
N SER A 709 -14.70 -29.00 17.86
CA SER A 709 -15.54 -28.72 19.02
C SER A 709 -16.72 -29.68 19.19
N LEU A 710 -17.14 -30.38 18.14
CA LEU A 710 -18.17 -31.41 18.18
C LEU A 710 -17.58 -32.75 18.62
N ASN A 711 -18.06 -33.27 19.75
CA ASN A 711 -17.80 -34.66 20.13
C ASN A 711 -18.77 -35.58 19.39
N THR A 712 -18.26 -36.29 18.38
CA THR A 712 -19.04 -37.20 17.52
C THR A 712 -19.50 -38.48 18.21
N SER A 713 -19.01 -38.78 19.41
CA SER A 713 -19.47 -39.91 20.22
C SER A 713 -20.63 -39.53 21.14
N THR A 714 -20.74 -38.27 21.53
CA THR A 714 -21.78 -37.79 22.47
C THR A 714 -22.82 -36.87 21.83
N GLY A 715 -22.53 -36.27 20.66
CA GLY A 715 -23.40 -35.30 20.00
C GLY A 715 -23.33 -33.88 20.59
N VAL A 716 -22.38 -33.63 21.49
CA VAL A 716 -22.24 -32.36 22.21
C VAL A 716 -21.17 -31.49 21.54
N TYR A 717 -21.51 -30.24 21.26
CA TYR A 717 -20.60 -29.22 20.75
C TYR A 717 -20.12 -28.30 21.88
N THR A 718 -18.82 -28.22 22.12
CA THR A 718 -18.23 -27.32 23.13
C THR A 718 -17.76 -26.03 22.47
N VAL A 719 -18.35 -24.91 22.87
CA VAL A 719 -18.13 -23.60 22.29
C VAL A 719 -16.67 -23.16 22.48
N PRO A 720 -15.88 -22.99 21.40
CA PRO A 720 -14.45 -22.66 21.49
C PRO A 720 -14.20 -21.15 21.66
N ARG A 721 -15.19 -20.31 21.34
CA ARG A 721 -15.11 -18.83 21.41
C ARG A 721 -16.46 -18.25 21.83
N SER A 722 -16.46 -17.26 22.72
CA SER A 722 -17.66 -16.48 23.04
C SER A 722 -18.15 -15.70 21.82
N GLY A 723 -19.47 -15.61 21.65
CA GLY A 723 -20.06 -14.93 20.50
C GLY A 723 -21.56 -15.17 20.40
N THR A 724 -22.09 -15.02 19.19
CA THR A 724 -23.47 -15.42 18.89
C THR A 724 -23.46 -16.74 18.14
N ALA A 725 -24.11 -17.76 18.72
CA ALA A 725 -24.32 -19.04 18.06
C ALA A 725 -25.57 -18.97 17.18
N ILE A 726 -25.43 -19.41 15.94
CA ILE A 726 -26.54 -19.72 15.03
C ILE A 726 -26.56 -21.23 14.87
N VAL A 727 -27.64 -21.86 15.32
CA VAL A 727 -27.78 -23.33 15.34
C VAL A 727 -28.99 -23.72 14.52
N MET A 728 -28.78 -24.63 13.57
CA MET A 728 -29.82 -25.31 12.81
C MET A 728 -29.65 -26.80 12.98
N ALA A 729 -30.72 -27.49 13.35
CA ALA A 729 -30.71 -28.94 13.47
C ALA A 729 -31.97 -29.52 12.82
N SER A 730 -31.83 -30.64 12.14
CA SER A 730 -32.95 -31.39 11.58
C SER A 730 -32.89 -32.85 12.02
N THR A 731 -34.04 -33.50 12.10
CA THR A 731 -34.14 -34.94 12.36
C THR A 731 -35.28 -35.53 11.57
N LEU A 732 -34.96 -36.53 10.76
CA LEU A 732 -35.94 -37.38 10.10
C LEU A 732 -36.42 -38.48 11.03
N TRP A 733 -37.72 -38.55 11.24
CA TRP A 733 -38.36 -39.60 12.00
C TRP A 733 -38.89 -40.71 11.11
N THR A 734 -38.76 -41.95 11.60
CA THR A 734 -39.50 -43.08 11.03
C THR A 734 -41.00 -42.85 11.22
N GLY A 735 -41.80 -43.11 10.19
CA GLY A 735 -43.24 -42.86 10.20
C GLY A 735 -43.98 -43.66 11.27
N SER A 736 -44.85 -42.98 12.03
CA SER A 736 -45.74 -43.62 12.99
C SER A 736 -46.87 -42.66 13.37
N ALA A 737 -48.10 -43.16 13.26
CA ALA A 737 -49.34 -42.39 13.40
C ALA A 737 -49.73 -42.04 14.86
N THR A 738 -48.94 -42.43 15.86
CA THR A 738 -49.27 -42.32 17.28
C THR A 738 -48.21 -41.52 18.03
N GLY A 739 -48.62 -40.69 19.00
CA GLY A 739 -47.72 -39.87 19.82
C GLY A 739 -47.23 -38.59 19.15
N SER A 740 -46.35 -37.87 19.84
CA SER A 740 -45.72 -36.60 19.46
C SER A 740 -44.24 -36.82 19.16
N ARG A 741 -43.64 -35.97 18.32
CA ARG A 741 -42.19 -35.89 18.12
C ARG A 741 -41.71 -34.48 18.31
N GLN A 742 -40.52 -34.36 18.88
CA GLN A 742 -39.92 -33.06 19.17
C GLN A 742 -38.43 -33.09 18.87
N ILE A 743 -37.91 -31.94 18.45
CA ILE A 743 -36.49 -31.63 18.35
C ILE A 743 -36.25 -30.33 19.12
N ARG A 744 -35.18 -30.28 19.91
CA ARG A 744 -34.89 -29.18 20.84
C ARG A 744 -33.40 -28.90 20.84
N ILE A 745 -33.02 -27.64 20.70
CA ILE A 745 -31.64 -27.17 20.85
C ILE A 745 -31.46 -26.73 22.30
N HIS A 746 -30.42 -27.23 22.97
CA HIS A 746 -30.06 -26.86 24.33
C HIS A 746 -28.73 -26.10 24.33
N ARG A 747 -28.65 -25.07 25.17
CA ARG A 747 -27.40 -24.49 25.66
C ARG A 747 -27.22 -24.94 27.09
N ASN A 748 -26.16 -25.70 27.37
CA ASN A 748 -25.97 -26.38 28.64
C ASN A 748 -27.20 -27.26 28.96
N THR A 749 -27.91 -26.97 30.04
CA THR A 749 -29.13 -27.71 30.41
C THR A 749 -30.42 -27.02 29.96
N THR A 750 -30.35 -25.83 29.35
CA THR A 750 -31.51 -24.98 29.05
C THR A 750 -31.88 -25.08 27.58
N GLN A 751 -33.16 -25.34 27.29
CA GLN A 751 -33.68 -25.31 25.92
C GLN A 751 -33.73 -23.88 25.39
N VAL A 752 -33.14 -23.65 24.21
CA VAL A 752 -33.03 -22.35 23.54
C VAL A 752 -33.72 -22.29 22.17
N GLY A 753 -34.16 -23.45 21.65
CA GLY A 753 -35.01 -23.53 20.46
C GLY A 753 -35.59 -24.93 20.29
N GLY A 754 -36.58 -25.08 19.42
CA GLY A 754 -37.17 -26.39 19.14
C GLY A 754 -38.39 -26.36 18.23
N ALA A 755 -38.80 -27.53 17.78
CA ALA A 755 -40.02 -27.77 17.03
C ALA A 755 -40.69 -29.07 17.52
N ALA A 756 -42.02 -29.13 17.42
CA ALA A 756 -42.82 -30.26 17.84
C ALA A 756 -43.93 -30.54 16.82
N GLN A 757 -44.31 -31.80 16.69
CA GLN A 757 -45.49 -32.21 15.95
C GLN A 757 -46.24 -33.30 16.73
N ASP A 758 -47.51 -33.02 17.03
CA ASP A 758 -48.43 -33.98 17.62
C ASP A 758 -49.13 -34.77 16.53
N SER A 759 -49.32 -36.07 16.77
CA SER A 759 -49.97 -37.01 15.84
C SER A 759 -49.43 -36.91 14.40
N PRO A 760 -48.11 -37.03 14.18
CA PRO A 760 -47.56 -37.06 12.84
C PRO A 760 -48.10 -38.30 12.12
N GLY A 761 -48.39 -38.17 10.82
CA GLY A 761 -48.95 -39.28 10.04
C GLY A 761 -48.03 -40.50 9.98
N ALA A 762 -48.51 -41.59 9.38
CA ALA A 762 -47.76 -42.84 9.25
C ALA A 762 -46.53 -42.78 8.32
N ASN A 763 -46.23 -41.61 7.73
CA ASN A 763 -45.11 -41.41 6.81
C ASN A 763 -43.87 -40.86 7.53
N ASN A 764 -42.69 -41.10 6.98
CA ASN A 764 -41.47 -40.44 7.43
C ASN A 764 -41.60 -38.92 7.27
N PHE A 765 -41.12 -38.16 8.25
CA PHE A 765 -41.16 -36.71 8.20
C PHE A 765 -39.97 -36.11 8.97
N SER A 766 -39.57 -34.90 8.59
CA SER A 766 -38.47 -34.19 9.23
C SER A 766 -38.97 -33.08 10.13
N LEU A 767 -38.35 -32.93 11.30
CA LEU A 767 -38.48 -31.74 12.14
C LEU A 767 -37.20 -30.93 12.10
N VAL A 768 -37.35 -29.60 12.02
CA VAL A 768 -36.22 -28.65 11.99
C VAL A 768 -36.34 -27.71 13.18
N ALA A 769 -35.25 -27.53 13.92
CA ALA A 769 -35.09 -26.50 14.92
C ALA A 769 -34.07 -25.46 14.46
N PHE A 770 -34.38 -24.19 14.73
CA PHE A 770 -33.47 -23.06 14.57
C PHE A 770 -33.40 -22.29 15.89
N ALA A 771 -32.21 -21.84 16.26
CA ALA A 771 -32.01 -20.93 17.38
C ALA A 771 -30.82 -20.01 17.13
N GLN A 772 -30.95 -18.75 17.56
CA GLN A 772 -29.85 -17.80 17.63
C GLN A 772 -29.75 -17.27 19.06
N PHE A 773 -28.60 -17.41 19.70
CA PHE A 773 -28.41 -17.04 21.10
C PHE A 773 -26.95 -16.76 21.44
N SER A 774 -26.70 -15.93 22.45
CA SER A 774 -25.36 -15.64 22.93
C SER A 774 -24.76 -16.85 23.65
N VAL A 775 -23.46 -17.09 23.45
CA VAL A 775 -22.68 -18.17 24.05
C VAL A 775 -21.34 -17.67 24.57
N ALA A 776 -20.82 -18.32 25.61
CA ALA A 776 -19.49 -18.11 26.15
C ALA A 776 -18.58 -19.31 25.85
N VAL A 777 -17.26 -19.11 25.88
CA VAL A 777 -16.29 -20.21 25.81
C VAL A 777 -16.62 -21.28 26.85
N GLY A 778 -16.64 -22.54 26.42
CA GLY A 778 -16.92 -23.70 27.28
C GLY A 778 -18.40 -24.02 27.45
N ASP A 779 -19.33 -23.17 26.99
CA ASP A 779 -20.73 -23.56 26.90
C ASP A 779 -20.90 -24.78 26.00
N THR A 780 -21.88 -25.62 26.33
CA THR A 780 -22.21 -26.80 25.53
C THR A 780 -23.49 -26.55 24.73
N ILE A 781 -23.51 -27.02 23.49
CA ILE A 781 -24.67 -27.02 22.62
C ILE A 781 -24.97 -28.47 22.26
N ASP A 782 -26.19 -28.92 22.52
CA ASP A 782 -26.64 -30.27 22.16
C ASP A 782 -28.06 -30.25 21.58
N VAL A 783 -28.35 -31.20 20.71
CA VAL A 783 -29.68 -31.38 20.13
C VAL A 783 -30.33 -32.59 20.76
N ARG A 784 -31.53 -32.39 21.33
CA ARG A 784 -32.31 -33.46 21.93
C ARG A 784 -33.56 -33.71 21.13
N VAL A 785 -33.92 -34.98 20.98
CA VAL A 785 -35.15 -35.42 20.37
C VAL A 785 -35.99 -36.21 21.36
N PHE A 786 -37.30 -36.08 21.26
CA PHE A 786 -38.26 -36.76 22.13
C PHE A 786 -39.39 -37.36 21.31
N GLN A 787 -39.91 -38.51 21.73
CA GLN A 787 -41.09 -39.13 21.16
C GLN A 787 -41.86 -39.95 22.20
N ASN A 788 -43.18 -40.07 22.07
CA ASN A 788 -44.04 -40.89 22.95
C ASN A 788 -45.05 -41.77 22.18
N SER A 789 -44.58 -42.43 21.12
CA SER A 789 -45.39 -43.21 20.18
C SER A 789 -45.90 -44.56 20.71
N GLY A 790 -45.55 -44.94 21.94
CA GLY A 790 -45.92 -46.21 22.58
C GLY A 790 -44.80 -47.27 22.55
N GLY A 791 -43.73 -47.04 21.77
CA GLY A 791 -42.55 -47.89 21.68
C GLY A 791 -41.31 -47.08 21.26
N ALA A 792 -40.14 -47.70 21.17
CA ALA A 792 -38.95 -47.01 20.66
C ALA A 792 -39.10 -46.70 19.15
N LEU A 793 -38.66 -45.51 18.74
CA LEU A 793 -38.77 -45.04 17.36
C LEU A 793 -37.44 -44.47 16.88
N ASN A 794 -37.08 -44.73 15.64
CA ASN A 794 -35.78 -44.34 15.12
C ASN A 794 -35.79 -42.91 14.54
N ALA A 795 -34.77 -42.14 14.92
CA ALA A 795 -34.27 -41.03 14.13
C ALA A 795 -33.39 -41.60 13.00
N ALA A 796 -33.76 -41.39 11.74
CA ALA A 796 -33.15 -42.02 10.58
C ALA A 796 -31.73 -41.48 10.27
N ALA A 797 -30.94 -42.30 9.57
CA ALA A 797 -29.63 -41.92 9.04
C ALA A 797 -29.75 -40.87 7.92
N GLY A 798 -28.65 -40.16 7.64
CA GLY A 798 -28.49 -39.42 6.39
C GLY A 798 -28.24 -40.40 5.24
N GLY A 799 -28.97 -40.26 4.15
CA GLY A 799 -28.79 -41.05 2.92
C GLY A 799 -29.62 -40.50 1.77
N THR A 800 -29.03 -40.44 0.58
CA THR A 800 -29.54 -39.79 -0.63
C THR A 800 -30.92 -40.29 -1.11
N PRO A 801 -31.74 -39.41 -1.74
CA PRO A 801 -31.37 -38.06 -2.19
C PRO A 801 -31.88 -36.97 -1.23
N ALA A 802 -31.36 -36.95 0.01
CA ALA A 802 -30.88 -35.77 0.74
C ALA A 802 -30.78 -36.16 2.23
N ASP A 803 -29.69 -35.77 2.89
CA ASP A 803 -29.43 -36.11 4.30
C ASP A 803 -30.35 -35.31 5.24
N TRP A 804 -31.46 -35.90 5.69
CA TRP A 804 -32.50 -35.16 6.42
C TRP A 804 -32.24 -35.00 7.93
N THR A 805 -31.25 -35.69 8.51
CA THR A 805 -30.82 -35.51 9.91
C THR A 805 -29.45 -34.83 9.97
N ARG A 806 -29.39 -33.51 10.20
CA ARG A 806 -28.16 -32.72 10.18
C ARG A 806 -28.07 -31.73 11.34
N LEU A 807 -26.85 -31.30 11.61
CA LEU A 807 -26.50 -30.20 12.50
C LEU A 807 -25.68 -29.18 11.72
N SER A 808 -25.96 -27.90 11.94
CA SER A 808 -25.14 -26.78 11.49
C SER A 808 -25.04 -25.77 12.63
N ILE A 809 -23.81 -25.46 13.03
CA ILE A 809 -23.49 -24.47 14.05
C ILE A 809 -22.51 -23.47 13.44
N GLN A 810 -22.78 -22.18 13.63
CA GLN A 810 -21.85 -21.10 13.32
C GLN A 810 -21.73 -20.18 14.53
N ILE A 811 -20.50 -19.87 14.93
CA ILE A 811 -20.22 -18.85 15.96
C ILE A 811 -19.68 -17.60 15.27
N ILE A 812 -20.35 -16.47 15.51
CA ILE A 812 -19.97 -15.13 15.02
C ILE A 812 -19.36 -14.32 16.17
#